data_AF-A0A7J7H9S1-F1
#
_entry.id   AF-A0A7J7H9S1-F1
#
_cell.length_a   1.000
_cell.length_b   1.000
_cell.length_c   1.000
_cell.angle_alpha   90.00
_cell.angle_beta   90.00
_cell.angle_gamma   90.00
#
_symmetry.space_group_name_H-M   'P 1'
#
loop_
_entity.id
_entity.type
_entity.pdbx_description
1 polymer ?
#
loop_
_entity_poly.entity_id
_entity_poly.type
_entity_poly.pdbx_seq_one_letter_code
_entity_poly.pdbx_strand_id
1 'polypeptide(L)'
;MVAFMASKGTLHVSGSSGLSFRWIGHPDESQSCITGMGFRVDGQATQLFAVTPSSVSLFSLQAEPYSRNTLDQIGCNANGVAMSDRLELIIGRDEAVYFYEVDGRGPCWAFEGEKKFLGWFRGYLLCVIADQRSGKNTFNIYDLKNRLIAHSLVVKEVSQMLCEWGNIILIMADKSALCIGEKDMESKLDMLFKKNLYPVAINLVQSQQADAAATAEVLRKYGDHLYSKQDYDDAMAQYINTIGHLEPSYVIQKFLDAQRIYNLTNYLEKLHEKGLASKDHTTLLLNCYTKLKDVEKLNVFIKSEDGIGEHKFDVETAIRVCRAANYHKHAMYVAKKAGRHEWYLKILLEDLGSYEEALQYISSLEPSQAGVTIKEYGKILIEHKPIDTIEILMRLCTEDGEQSKRGTSNGAYMSVLPSPVDFLNIFIHHPESLMDFLEKYTDKVKDSPAQVEIDNTLLELYLSNDLNFPSVSQANISEYANFRGERPSAAGTSKAKSNGKLSVDQQNLNKEKDRQERLQKGLLLLKTAWPSDLEHPLYDVDLAIILCEMNAFKEGLLYLYEKMKLYKEVIACYMQAHDHEGLIACCKRLGDSVKGGDSTLWADVLKYFGELGEDCSKEVKEVLTYIERDNILPPIIVLQTLARNSCLNLSVIKDYIARKLEQESKLIEEDRRSIDKYQVGVQLFHSLMNIYLLYTILSLHLPPVNVVNDTMIC
;
A
#
# COMPACT_ATOMS: atom_id res chain seq x y z
N MET A 1 71.75 20.97 31.32
CA MET A 1 72.99 21.71 31.71
C MET A 1 73.00 21.99 33.21
N VAL A 2 73.39 21.01 34.04
CA VAL A 2 74.27 21.16 35.22
C VAL A 2 74.90 19.78 35.42
N ALA A 3 76.22 19.71 35.23
CA ALA A 3 77.05 18.58 35.56
C ALA A 3 77.88 18.93 36.81
N PHE A 4 78.20 17.90 37.61
CA PHE A 4 79.19 17.89 38.69
C PHE A 4 78.97 18.79 39.91
N MET A 5 78.74 18.17 41.08
CA MET A 5 79.59 18.31 42.27
C MET A 5 79.24 17.22 43.30
N ALA A 6 80.04 16.15 43.33
CA ALA A 6 80.17 15.32 44.52
C ALA A 6 81.30 15.92 45.35
N SER A 7 80.98 16.80 46.29
CA SER A 7 81.90 17.17 47.37
C SER A 7 81.09 17.67 48.57
N LYS A 8 81.56 17.30 49.76
CA LYS A 8 80.94 17.54 51.07
C LYS A 8 80.32 18.94 51.18
N GLY A 9 79.00 19.02 51.31
CA GLY A 9 78.35 20.17 51.92
C GLY A 9 76.94 20.60 51.47
N THR A 10 76.11 21.06 52.42
CA THR A 10 74.78 21.69 52.31
C THR A 10 74.82 23.21 51.95
N LEU A 11 73.74 23.69 51.31
CA LEU A 11 73.51 24.98 50.61
C LEU A 11 72.94 26.15 51.45
N HIS A 12 73.23 27.39 51.05
CA HIS A 12 72.36 28.57 51.25
C HIS A 12 72.43 29.51 50.02
N VAL A 13 71.31 30.15 49.65
CA VAL A 13 71.19 31.07 48.52
C VAL A 13 71.17 32.51 49.05
N SER A 14 72.10 33.35 48.59
CA SER A 14 72.00 34.81 48.77
C SER A 14 71.79 35.49 47.42
N GLY A 15 70.77 36.33 47.34
CA GLY A 15 70.42 37.08 46.14
C GLY A 15 71.50 38.07 45.72
N SER A 16 71.46 38.34 44.41
CA SER A 16 72.27 39.28 43.61
C SER A 16 73.64 38.79 43.16
N SER A 17 73.66 38.33 41.89
CA SER A 17 74.81 38.23 40.98
C SER A 17 76.02 37.42 41.47
N GLY A 18 75.91 36.09 41.37
CA GLY A 18 77.05 35.15 41.43
C GLY A 18 76.86 34.05 42.47
N LEU A 19 76.59 32.82 42.02
CA LEU A 19 76.51 31.64 42.89
C LEU A 19 77.93 31.24 43.34
N SER A 20 78.25 31.50 44.60
CA SER A 20 79.45 31.06 45.31
C SER A 20 79.03 30.18 46.49
N PHE A 21 79.62 28.99 46.63
CA PHE A 21 79.27 27.98 47.65
C PHE A 21 80.30 27.99 48.81
N ARG A 22 79.87 28.17 50.07
CA ARG A 22 80.76 28.05 51.25
C ARG A 22 80.02 27.59 52.51
N TRP A 23 80.71 26.85 53.39
CA TRP A 23 80.18 26.10 54.55
C TRP A 23 80.38 26.82 55.90
N ILE A 24 79.34 26.88 56.75
CA ILE A 24 79.47 27.18 58.19
C ILE A 24 78.48 26.28 58.95
N GLY A 25 78.98 25.38 59.82
CA GLY A 25 78.16 24.53 60.69
C GLY A 25 78.43 24.80 62.17
N HIS A 26 77.37 24.74 62.99
CA HIS A 26 77.47 24.49 64.44
C HIS A 26 77.64 22.98 64.70
N PRO A 27 78.31 22.54 65.79
CA PRO A 27 79.10 21.31 65.79
C PRO A 27 78.44 20.01 66.29
N ASP A 28 77.10 19.88 66.34
CA ASP A 28 76.47 18.76 67.09
C ASP A 28 75.45 17.85 66.36
N GLU A 29 75.30 17.90 65.04
CA GLU A 29 74.53 16.88 64.29
C GLU A 29 75.41 16.15 63.28
N SER A 30 75.41 14.82 63.33
CA SER A 30 76.19 13.93 62.46
C SER A 30 76.01 14.29 60.98
N GLN A 31 77.04 14.90 60.38
CA GLN A 31 77.03 15.41 59.00
C GLN A 31 76.98 14.28 57.96
N SER A 32 75.77 13.81 57.63
CA SER A 32 75.55 12.89 56.52
C SER A 32 75.61 13.64 55.18
N CYS A 33 76.30 13.10 54.17
CA CYS A 33 76.35 13.69 52.84
C CYS A 33 74.97 13.71 52.17
N ILE A 34 74.69 14.74 51.38
CA ILE A 34 73.48 14.80 50.55
C ILE A 34 73.68 13.86 49.37
N THR A 35 72.81 12.86 49.25
CA THR A 35 72.85 11.82 48.20
C THR A 35 71.93 12.13 47.03
N GLY A 36 70.97 13.04 47.21
CA GLY A 36 70.10 13.53 46.14
C GLY A 36 69.38 14.81 46.52
N MET A 37 68.99 15.59 45.52
CA MET A 37 68.20 16.82 45.69
C MET A 37 67.17 16.92 44.57
N GLY A 38 66.05 17.56 44.86
CA GLY A 38 64.97 17.80 43.89
C GLY A 38 64.29 19.13 44.15
N PHE A 39 64.19 19.99 43.13
CA PHE A 39 63.48 21.25 43.24
C PHE A 39 62.02 21.07 42.82
N ARG A 40 61.11 21.64 43.61
CA ARG A 40 59.70 21.80 43.27
C ARG A 40 59.40 23.29 43.19
N VAL A 41 58.91 23.73 42.04
CA VAL A 41 58.48 25.11 41.80
C VAL A 41 57.00 25.06 41.41
N ASP A 42 56.14 25.53 42.31
CA ASP A 42 54.69 25.51 42.16
C ASP A 42 54.14 26.92 42.31
N GLY A 43 53.94 27.63 41.20
CA GLY A 43 53.63 29.06 41.19
C GLY A 43 54.76 29.91 41.79
N GLN A 44 54.48 30.61 42.89
CA GLN A 44 55.48 31.38 43.65
C GLN A 44 56.20 30.56 44.74
N ALA A 45 55.79 29.30 44.94
CA ALA A 45 56.35 28.41 45.94
C ALA A 45 57.62 27.71 45.43
N THR A 46 58.78 28.06 45.99
CA THR A 46 60.04 27.33 45.75
C THR A 46 60.34 26.43 46.94
N GLN A 47 60.38 25.13 46.71
CA GLN A 47 60.69 24.12 47.72
C GLN A 47 61.82 23.21 47.24
N LEU A 48 62.66 22.77 48.18
CA LEU A 48 63.80 21.89 47.91
C LEU A 48 63.67 20.61 48.74
N PHE A 49 63.55 19.48 48.07
CA PHE A 49 63.78 18.18 48.67
C PHE A 49 65.27 17.91 48.78
N ALA A 50 65.73 17.48 49.94
CA ALA A 50 67.09 17.01 50.17
C ALA A 50 67.06 15.61 50.78
N VAL A 51 67.85 14.71 50.21
CA VAL A 51 67.97 13.31 50.61
C VAL A 51 69.38 13.07 51.12
N THR A 52 69.49 12.42 52.27
CA THR A 52 70.73 11.89 52.84
C THR A 52 70.60 10.36 52.92
N PRO A 53 71.62 9.59 53.33
CA PRO A 53 71.47 8.16 53.60
C PRO A 53 70.45 7.84 54.72
N SER A 54 70.21 8.78 55.63
CA SER A 54 69.44 8.57 56.86
C SER A 54 68.20 9.46 57.01
N SER A 55 67.89 10.34 56.05
CA SER A 55 66.71 11.20 56.14
C SER A 55 66.31 11.82 54.81
N VAL A 56 65.03 12.15 54.69
CA VAL A 56 64.42 12.92 53.61
C VAL A 56 63.83 14.19 54.22
N SER A 57 64.29 15.35 53.78
CA SER A 57 63.82 16.65 54.28
C SER A 57 63.30 17.52 53.15
N LEU A 58 62.29 18.32 53.44
CA LEU A 58 61.74 19.36 52.57
C LEU A 58 62.04 20.73 53.17
N PHE A 59 62.60 21.62 52.36
CA PHE A 59 62.90 23.00 52.72
C PHE A 59 61.97 23.94 51.94
N SER A 60 61.23 24.80 52.65
CA SER A 60 60.46 25.87 52.03
C SER A 60 61.29 27.15 51.95
N LEU A 61 61.52 27.64 50.73
CA LEU A 61 62.41 28.77 50.44
C LEU A 61 61.66 30.11 50.29
N GLN A 62 60.39 30.17 50.69
CA GLN A 62 59.52 31.35 50.48
C GLN A 62 59.71 32.47 51.51
N ALA A 63 60.12 32.16 52.74
CA ALA A 63 60.31 33.12 53.81
C ALA A 63 61.54 32.75 54.65
N GLU A 64 62.30 33.74 55.10
CA GLU A 64 63.39 33.54 56.06
C GLU A 64 62.85 33.66 57.51
N PRO A 65 63.24 32.74 58.43
CA PRO A 65 64.13 31.61 58.23
C PRO A 65 63.43 30.47 57.45
N TYR A 66 64.18 29.81 56.57
CA TYR A 66 63.65 28.70 55.80
C TYR A 66 63.13 27.60 56.73
N SER A 67 61.90 27.16 56.51
CA SER A 67 61.32 26.06 57.28
C SER A 67 61.80 24.73 56.72
N ARG A 68 62.29 23.85 57.62
CA ARG A 68 62.66 22.47 57.33
C ARG A 68 61.62 21.53 57.91
N ASN A 69 61.08 20.65 57.08
CA ASN A 69 60.22 19.55 57.51
C ASN A 69 60.89 18.21 57.17
N THR A 70 60.98 17.28 58.12
CA THR A 70 61.55 15.94 57.86
C THR A 70 60.42 14.99 57.46
N LEU A 71 60.45 14.52 56.22
CA LEU A 71 59.39 13.68 55.65
C LEU A 71 59.59 12.19 55.96
N ASP A 72 60.85 11.73 56.06
CA ASP A 72 61.18 10.35 56.46
C ASP A 72 62.56 10.31 57.14
N GLN A 73 62.73 9.36 58.06
CA GLN A 73 63.98 9.06 58.78
C GLN A 73 64.78 7.94 58.11
N ILE A 74 64.39 7.54 56.89
CA ILE A 74 65.13 6.59 56.08
C ILE A 74 65.43 7.24 54.72
N GLY A 75 66.71 7.27 54.36
CA GLY A 75 67.19 7.94 53.17
C GLY A 75 67.44 7.00 51.99
N CYS A 76 68.44 7.35 51.19
CA CYS A 76 68.96 6.52 50.10
C CYS A 76 70.42 6.87 49.77
N ASN A 77 71.12 5.95 49.12
CA ASN A 77 72.45 6.14 48.56
C ASN A 77 72.41 7.01 47.29
N ALA A 78 73.58 7.43 46.81
CA ALA A 78 73.71 8.24 45.60
C ALA A 78 73.07 7.54 44.38
N ASN A 79 72.56 8.33 43.42
CA ASN A 79 71.91 7.88 42.18
C ASN A 79 70.55 7.18 42.34
N GLY A 80 70.07 6.94 43.57
CA GLY A 80 68.75 6.37 43.84
C GLY A 80 67.63 7.42 44.01
N VAL A 81 67.82 8.64 43.51
CA VAL A 81 66.87 9.76 43.67
C VAL A 81 66.52 10.36 42.30
N ALA A 82 65.24 10.60 42.05
CA ALA A 82 64.72 11.26 40.85
C ALA A 82 63.53 12.17 41.17
N MET A 83 63.11 13.02 40.22
CA MET A 83 61.91 13.85 40.32
C MET A 83 60.91 13.43 39.24
N SER A 84 59.62 13.31 39.59
CA SER A 84 58.56 13.04 38.63
C SER A 84 58.14 14.30 37.84
N ASP A 85 57.45 14.11 36.72
CA ASP A 85 56.85 15.23 35.95
C ASP A 85 55.77 15.98 36.77
N ARG A 86 55.28 15.38 37.87
CA ARG A 86 54.34 15.98 38.84
C ARG A 86 55.04 16.67 40.01
N LEU A 87 56.36 16.82 39.94
CA LEU A 87 57.19 17.43 40.98
C LEU A 87 57.16 16.66 42.31
N GLU A 88 56.97 15.34 42.25
CA GLU A 88 57.11 14.43 43.38
C GLU A 88 58.55 13.92 43.44
N LEU A 89 59.11 13.80 44.64
CA LEU A 89 60.43 13.22 44.84
C LEU A 89 60.33 11.69 44.87
N ILE A 90 61.16 11.02 44.10
CA ILE A 90 61.21 9.57 43.98
C ILE A 90 62.49 9.06 44.61
N ILE A 91 62.38 8.08 45.52
CA ILE A 91 63.51 7.47 46.21
C ILE A 91 63.47 5.95 46.06
N GLY A 92 64.55 5.36 45.58
CA GLY A 92 64.70 3.91 45.41
C GLY A 92 65.43 3.29 46.59
N ARG A 93 64.76 2.40 47.31
CA ARG A 93 65.39 1.51 48.30
C ARG A 93 65.41 0.10 47.74
N ASP A 94 66.09 -0.80 48.43
CA ASP A 94 66.28 -2.19 47.98
C ASP A 94 64.93 -2.93 47.83
N GLU A 95 63.96 -2.61 48.68
CA GLU A 95 62.64 -3.23 48.71
C GLU A 95 61.60 -2.56 47.81
N ALA A 96 61.71 -1.25 47.60
CA ALA A 96 60.67 -0.48 46.93
C ALA A 96 61.15 0.89 46.44
N VAL A 97 60.36 1.47 45.54
CA VAL A 97 60.47 2.87 45.13
C VAL A 97 59.35 3.67 45.80
N TYR A 98 59.72 4.74 46.49
CA TYR A 98 58.85 5.60 47.30
C TYR A 98 58.69 6.97 46.64
N PHE A 99 57.45 7.47 46.62
CA PHE A 99 57.13 8.82 46.18
C PHE A 99 56.92 9.72 47.41
N TYR A 100 57.35 10.96 47.32
CA TYR A 100 57.20 11.97 48.37
C TYR A 100 56.58 13.24 47.78
N GLU A 101 55.58 13.73 48.49
CA GLU A 101 54.92 15.00 48.25
C GLU A 101 55.26 15.98 49.38
N VAL A 102 54.67 17.18 49.31
CA VAL A 102 54.88 18.23 50.33
C VAL A 102 54.39 17.77 51.70
N ASP A 103 53.31 17.00 51.72
CA ASP A 103 52.63 16.55 52.94
C ASP A 103 53.24 15.28 53.55
N GLY A 104 54.20 14.64 52.86
CA GLY A 104 54.88 13.44 53.35
C GLY A 104 55.05 12.33 52.33
N ARG A 105 55.13 11.10 52.83
CA ARG A 105 55.33 9.90 52.02
C ARG A 105 54.04 9.52 51.29
N GLY A 106 54.10 9.51 49.97
CA GLY A 106 53.04 9.08 49.06
C GLY A 106 53.11 7.58 48.73
N PRO A 107 52.60 7.17 47.55
CA PRO A 107 52.54 5.77 47.17
C PRO A 107 53.93 5.12 47.03
N CYS A 108 53.99 3.80 47.21
CA CYS A 108 55.21 3.03 47.01
C CYS A 108 54.98 1.82 46.11
N TRP A 109 56.01 1.46 45.36
CA TRP A 109 56.00 0.33 44.44
C TRP A 109 57.08 -0.67 44.82
N ALA A 110 56.68 -1.88 45.16
CA ALA A 110 57.61 -2.95 45.54
C ALA A 110 58.39 -3.42 44.32
N PHE A 111 59.71 -3.35 44.41
CA PHE A 111 60.64 -3.85 43.40
C PHE A 111 61.77 -4.51 44.14
N GLU A 112 62.08 -5.77 43.83
CA GLU A 112 63.20 -6.45 44.48
C GLU A 112 64.55 -6.04 43.86
N GLY A 113 65.63 -6.19 44.63
CA GLY A 113 67.01 -5.96 44.19
C GLY A 113 67.55 -4.56 44.47
N GLU A 114 68.88 -4.42 44.41
CA GLU A 114 69.54 -3.15 44.76
C GLU A 114 69.33 -2.12 43.63
N LYS A 115 68.82 -0.93 43.97
CA LYS A 115 68.52 0.14 43.01
C LYS A 115 69.76 1.01 42.79
N LYS A 116 70.51 0.73 41.72
CA LYS A 116 71.76 1.45 41.39
C LYS A 116 71.51 2.83 40.78
N PHE A 117 70.49 2.94 39.93
CA PHE A 117 70.08 4.20 39.32
C PHE A 117 68.57 4.29 39.25
N LEU A 118 68.04 5.46 39.59
CA LEU A 118 66.67 5.85 39.32
C LEU A 118 66.62 7.05 38.38
N GLY A 119 65.56 7.09 37.58
CA GLY A 119 65.26 8.21 36.71
C GLY A 119 63.78 8.27 36.41
N TRP A 120 63.37 9.40 35.84
CA TRP A 120 62.02 9.61 35.38
C TRP A 120 62.07 10.20 33.99
N PHE A 121 61.25 9.67 33.09
CA PHE A 121 61.17 10.17 31.73
C PHE A 121 59.75 10.03 31.19
N ARG A 122 59.07 11.15 30.91
CA ARG A 122 57.75 11.20 30.26
C ARG A 122 56.72 10.25 30.88
N GLY A 123 56.63 10.23 32.20
CA GLY A 123 55.72 9.36 32.94
C GLY A 123 56.19 7.93 33.18
N TYR A 124 57.37 7.54 32.68
CA TYR A 124 57.98 6.24 32.96
C TYR A 124 59.00 6.32 34.09
N LEU A 125 58.97 5.34 34.98
CA LEU A 125 60.01 5.13 35.99
C LEU A 125 61.15 4.32 35.38
N LEU A 126 62.35 4.89 35.39
CA LEU A 126 63.56 4.26 34.90
C LEU A 126 64.35 3.69 36.07
N CYS A 127 64.80 2.44 35.95
CA CYS A 127 65.43 1.75 37.07
C CYS A 127 66.53 0.81 36.60
N VAL A 128 67.75 0.99 37.11
CA VAL A 128 68.82 0.00 37.00
C VAL A 128 68.86 -0.80 38.29
N ILE A 129 68.49 -2.07 38.20
CA ILE A 129 68.44 -3.01 39.32
C ILE A 129 69.60 -3.99 39.18
N ALA A 130 70.43 -4.07 40.22
CA ALA A 130 71.45 -5.10 40.33
C ALA A 130 70.83 -6.35 40.97
N ASP A 131 70.87 -7.47 40.25
CA ASP A 131 70.47 -8.75 40.80
C ASP A 131 71.59 -9.30 41.69
N GLN A 132 71.33 -9.35 42.99
CA GLN A 132 72.30 -9.85 43.98
C GLN A 132 72.67 -11.32 43.77
N ARG A 133 71.84 -12.11 43.07
CA ARG A 133 72.10 -13.54 42.82
C ARG A 133 72.98 -13.79 41.62
N SER A 134 72.80 -13.03 40.54
CA SER A 134 73.52 -13.23 39.27
C SER A 134 74.64 -12.22 39.01
N GLY A 135 74.71 -11.13 39.79
CA GLY A 135 75.66 -10.03 39.58
C GLY A 135 75.41 -9.23 38.29
N LYS A 136 74.28 -9.47 37.61
CA LYS A 136 73.91 -8.76 36.38
C LYS A 136 73.06 -7.54 36.71
N ASN A 137 73.30 -6.46 35.99
CA ASN A 137 72.46 -5.27 36.05
C ASN A 137 71.37 -5.37 34.98
N THR A 138 70.14 -5.04 35.36
CA THR A 138 69.00 -4.96 34.45
C THR A 138 68.45 -3.55 34.45
N PHE A 139 68.31 -2.99 33.26
CA PHE A 139 67.65 -1.72 33.06
C PHE A 139 66.18 -1.96 32.71
N ASN A 140 65.29 -1.44 33.54
CA ASN A 140 63.84 -1.58 33.41
C ASN A 140 63.19 -0.21 33.26
N ILE A 141 62.28 -0.12 32.29
CA ILE A 141 61.39 1.02 32.08
C ILE A 141 59.99 0.57 32.53
N TYR A 142 59.49 1.17 33.60
CA TYR A 142 58.19 0.84 34.18
C TYR A 142 57.13 1.88 33.81
N ASP A 143 56.01 1.41 33.28
CA ASP A 143 54.77 2.17 33.19
C ASP A 143 53.92 1.85 34.42
N LEU A 144 54.00 2.73 35.42
CA LEU A 144 53.29 2.55 36.68
C LEU A 144 51.77 2.69 36.52
N LYS A 145 51.29 3.47 35.53
CA LYS A 145 49.86 3.67 35.30
C LYS A 145 49.22 2.40 34.74
N ASN A 146 49.85 1.80 33.74
CA ASN A 146 49.36 0.56 33.12
C ASN A 146 49.87 -0.72 33.82
N ARG A 147 50.73 -0.59 34.85
CA ARG A 147 51.36 -1.69 35.60
C ARG A 147 52.16 -2.64 34.69
N LEU A 148 52.93 -2.08 33.77
CA LEU A 148 53.69 -2.85 32.77
C LEU A 148 55.17 -2.53 32.80
N ILE A 149 55.98 -3.53 32.45
CA ILE A 149 57.39 -3.31 32.10
C ILE A 149 57.43 -2.99 30.61
N ALA A 150 57.59 -1.71 30.28
CA ALA A 150 57.62 -1.23 28.90
C ALA A 150 58.87 -1.75 28.16
N HIS A 151 60.01 -1.81 28.86
CA HIS A 151 61.25 -2.35 28.33
C HIS A 151 62.12 -2.93 29.46
N SER A 152 62.81 -4.03 29.19
CA SER A 152 63.77 -4.67 30.10
C SER A 152 64.98 -5.13 29.30
N LEU A 153 66.17 -4.70 29.70
CA LEU A 153 67.42 -5.03 29.03
C LEU A 153 68.53 -5.32 30.04
N VAL A 154 69.28 -6.39 29.82
CA VAL A 154 70.49 -6.67 30.60
C VAL A 154 71.59 -5.70 30.18
N VAL A 155 72.12 -4.94 31.14
CA VAL A 155 73.13 -3.90 30.93
C VAL A 155 74.40 -4.22 31.70
N LYS A 156 75.53 -3.64 31.26
CA LYS A 156 76.78 -3.67 32.03
C LYS A 156 76.68 -2.70 33.22
N GLU A 157 77.80 -2.46 33.90
CA GLU A 157 77.87 -1.43 34.94
C GLU A 157 77.60 -0.05 34.34
N VAL A 158 76.51 0.59 34.79
CA VAL A 158 76.09 1.92 34.36
C VAL A 158 76.84 2.95 35.20
N SER A 159 77.46 3.92 34.54
CA SER A 159 78.14 5.04 35.19
C SER A 159 77.24 6.26 35.33
N GLN A 160 76.40 6.54 34.32
CA GLN A 160 75.48 7.68 34.27
C GLN A 160 74.23 7.31 33.45
N MET A 161 73.09 7.87 33.84
CA MET A 161 71.83 7.81 33.10
C MET A 161 71.36 9.23 32.80
N LEU A 162 71.13 9.52 31.52
CA LEU A 162 70.75 10.84 31.03
C LEU A 162 69.45 10.74 30.23
N CYS A 163 68.58 11.74 30.38
CA CYS A 163 67.33 11.84 29.63
C CYS A 163 67.38 13.15 28.82
N GLU A 164 68.06 13.12 27.68
CA GLU A 164 68.33 14.30 26.86
C GLU A 164 67.95 14.04 25.40
N TRP A 165 67.58 15.11 24.68
CA TRP A 165 67.18 15.05 23.27
C TRP A 165 66.01 14.11 22.98
N GLY A 166 65.14 13.89 23.96
CA GLY A 166 64.00 12.98 23.84
C GLY A 166 64.36 11.49 23.87
N ASN A 167 65.59 11.14 24.25
CA ASN A 167 66.05 9.76 24.38
C ASN A 167 66.58 9.47 25.79
N ILE A 168 66.54 8.20 26.17
CA ILE A 168 67.19 7.69 27.38
C ILE A 168 68.58 7.20 26.99
N ILE A 169 69.62 7.77 27.57
CA ILE A 169 71.02 7.46 27.28
C ILE A 169 71.66 6.88 28.54
N LEU A 170 72.15 5.65 28.45
CA LEU A 170 72.94 5.00 29.50
C LEU A 170 74.41 5.01 29.10
N ILE A 171 75.28 5.60 29.92
CA ILE A 171 76.74 5.57 29.74
C ILE A 171 77.29 4.48 30.66
N MET A 172 77.92 3.47 30.08
CA MET A 172 78.52 2.35 30.79
C MET A 172 79.91 2.70 31.34
N ALA A 173 80.39 1.94 32.33
CA ALA A 173 81.74 2.07 32.88
C ALA A 173 82.86 1.82 31.84
N ASP A 174 82.59 1.04 30.80
CA ASP A 174 83.51 0.80 29.68
C ASP A 174 83.51 1.93 28.62
N LYS A 175 82.84 3.06 28.92
CA LYS A 175 82.66 4.23 28.05
C LYS A 175 81.79 3.98 26.80
N SER A 176 81.13 2.81 26.70
CA SER A 176 80.08 2.61 25.70
C SER A 176 78.78 3.32 26.13
N ALA A 177 77.96 3.72 25.15
CA ALA A 177 76.67 4.36 25.39
C ALA A 177 75.54 3.57 24.71
N LEU A 178 74.43 3.40 25.41
CA LEU A 178 73.20 2.84 24.88
C LEU A 178 72.14 3.95 24.78
N CYS A 179 71.60 4.16 23.59
CA CYS A 179 70.54 5.12 23.34
C CYS A 179 69.22 4.38 23.11
N ILE A 180 68.21 4.69 23.91
CA ILE A 180 66.86 4.11 23.84
C ILE A 180 65.90 5.23 23.45
N GLY A 181 65.37 5.10 22.23
CA GLY A 181 64.34 5.99 21.70
C GLY A 181 62.95 5.42 21.87
N GLU A 182 61.98 6.30 22.12
CA GLU A 182 60.57 5.94 22.20
C GLU A 182 60.02 5.65 20.80
N LYS A 183 59.32 4.51 20.64
CA LYS A 183 58.64 4.18 19.38
C LYS A 183 57.43 5.07 19.14
N ASP A 184 57.09 5.26 17.87
CA ASP A 184 55.88 5.93 17.43
C ASP A 184 54.60 5.19 17.88
N MET A 185 53.47 5.90 17.84
CA MET A 185 52.19 5.41 18.35
C MET A 185 51.66 4.20 17.56
N GLU A 186 51.80 4.19 16.23
CA GLU A 186 51.35 3.09 15.38
C GLU A 186 52.11 1.80 15.72
N SER A 187 53.45 1.88 15.79
CA SER A 187 54.28 0.76 16.22
C SER A 187 53.93 0.25 17.62
N LYS A 188 53.62 1.14 18.57
CA LYS A 188 53.19 0.75 19.93
C LYS A 188 51.86 0.00 19.89
N LEU A 189 50.87 0.52 19.18
CA LEU A 189 49.56 -0.11 19.03
C LEU A 189 49.69 -1.48 18.36
N ASP A 190 50.47 -1.60 17.28
CA ASP A 190 50.69 -2.88 16.59
C ASP A 190 51.35 -3.94 17.49
N MET A 191 52.30 -3.53 18.34
CA MET A 191 52.90 -4.44 19.33
C MET A 191 51.86 -4.88 20.39
N LEU A 192 51.00 -3.98 20.84
CA LEU A 192 49.95 -4.29 21.81
C LEU A 192 48.88 -5.21 21.20
N PHE A 193 48.48 -4.97 19.95
CA PHE A 193 47.54 -5.81 19.22
C PHE A 193 48.09 -7.22 19.01
N LYS A 194 49.36 -7.36 18.61
CA LYS A 194 50.03 -8.68 18.49
C LYS A 194 50.08 -9.46 19.81
N LYS A 195 50.12 -8.76 20.94
CA LYS A 195 50.12 -9.35 22.29
C LYS A 195 48.72 -9.47 22.90
N ASN A 196 47.66 -9.09 22.18
CA ASN A 196 46.27 -9.05 22.65
C ASN A 196 46.04 -8.14 23.88
N LEU A 197 46.87 -7.11 24.09
CA LEU A 197 46.77 -6.17 25.22
C LEU A 197 45.91 -4.95 24.88
N TYR A 198 44.64 -5.20 24.51
CA TYR A 198 43.71 -4.15 24.06
C TYR A 198 43.32 -3.13 25.14
N PRO A 199 43.09 -3.49 26.43
CA PRO A 199 42.79 -2.49 27.46
C PRO A 199 43.91 -1.45 27.64
N VAL A 200 45.16 -1.92 27.53
CA VAL A 200 46.36 -1.06 27.57
C VAL A 200 46.41 -0.16 26.34
N ALA A 201 46.07 -0.70 25.16
CA ALA A 201 45.99 0.09 23.93
C ALA A 201 44.95 1.21 24.03
N ILE A 202 43.78 0.94 24.63
CA ILE A 202 42.73 1.95 24.86
C ILE A 202 43.24 3.04 25.81
N ASN A 203 43.84 2.66 26.95
CA ASN A 203 44.43 3.62 27.90
C ASN A 203 45.51 4.47 27.25
N LEU A 204 46.34 3.88 26.39
CA LEU A 204 47.41 4.58 25.67
C LEU A 204 46.82 5.68 24.76
N VAL A 205 45.81 5.34 23.96
CA VAL A 205 45.12 6.26 23.03
C VAL A 205 44.40 7.37 23.79
N GLN A 206 43.71 7.04 24.89
CA GLN A 206 43.03 8.02 25.73
C GLN A 206 44.02 8.97 26.43
N SER A 207 45.15 8.44 26.93
CA SER A 207 46.15 9.23 27.67
C SER A 207 46.90 10.23 26.79
N GLN A 208 47.06 9.92 25.50
CA GLN A 208 47.77 10.78 24.54
C GLN A 208 46.83 11.73 23.78
N GLN A 209 45.56 11.83 24.19
CA GLN A 209 44.53 12.65 23.52
C GLN A 209 44.45 12.40 22.00
N ALA A 210 44.55 11.13 21.60
CA ALA A 210 44.41 10.78 20.19
C ALA A 210 42.97 11.05 19.69
N ASP A 211 42.84 11.29 18.39
CA ASP A 211 41.56 11.59 17.76
C ASP A 211 40.49 10.52 18.07
N ALA A 212 39.23 10.96 18.16
CA ALA A 212 38.10 10.08 18.44
C ALA A 212 37.97 8.95 17.40
N ALA A 213 38.38 9.20 16.15
CA ALA A 213 38.45 8.19 15.09
C ALA A 213 39.52 7.12 15.36
N ALA A 214 40.71 7.51 15.83
CA ALA A 214 41.76 6.56 16.20
C ALA A 214 41.34 5.71 17.40
N THR A 215 40.63 6.30 18.37
CA THR A 215 40.03 5.58 19.50
C THR A 215 38.99 4.58 19.04
N ALA A 216 38.10 4.97 18.12
CA ALA A 216 37.09 4.08 17.56
C ALA A 216 37.73 2.88 16.81
N GLU A 217 38.85 3.09 16.11
CA GLU A 217 39.56 2.01 15.41
C GLU A 217 40.19 0.99 16.38
N VAL A 218 40.76 1.44 17.50
CA VAL A 218 41.25 0.54 18.56
C VAL A 218 40.12 -0.24 19.20
N LEU A 219 38.99 0.42 19.50
CA LEU A 219 37.80 -0.22 20.05
C LEU A 219 37.18 -1.22 19.05
N ARG A 220 37.18 -0.91 17.75
CA ARG A 220 36.76 -1.83 16.69
C ARG A 220 37.62 -3.08 16.66
N LYS A 221 38.96 -2.94 16.66
CA LYS A 221 39.90 -4.08 16.72
C LYS A 221 39.72 -4.90 18.00
N TYR A 222 39.42 -4.26 19.13
CA TYR A 222 39.14 -4.95 20.38
C TYR A 222 37.81 -5.72 20.32
N GLY A 223 36.75 -5.09 19.82
CA GLY A 223 35.45 -5.74 19.59
C GLY A 223 35.57 -6.93 18.64
N ASP A 224 36.36 -6.82 17.57
CA ASP A 224 36.61 -7.93 16.62
C ASP A 224 37.30 -9.12 17.30
N HIS A 225 38.28 -8.85 18.17
CA HIS A 225 38.96 -9.89 18.94
C HIS A 225 38.01 -10.59 19.91
N LEU A 226 37.23 -9.83 20.67
CA LEU A 226 36.21 -10.39 21.58
C LEU A 226 35.15 -11.19 20.83
N TYR A 227 34.70 -10.69 19.69
CA TYR A 227 33.77 -11.40 18.82
C TYR A 227 34.34 -12.74 18.33
N SER A 228 35.64 -12.79 17.97
CA SER A 228 36.32 -14.02 17.57
C SER A 228 36.45 -15.03 18.72
N LYS A 229 36.50 -14.54 19.96
CA LYS A 229 36.48 -15.34 21.19
C LYS A 229 35.08 -15.81 21.60
N GLN A 230 34.04 -15.46 20.84
CA GLN A 230 32.63 -15.72 21.16
C GLN A 230 32.10 -14.96 22.39
N ASP A 231 32.80 -13.92 22.82
CA ASP A 231 32.35 -13.04 23.88
C ASP A 231 31.57 -11.87 23.28
N TYR A 232 30.29 -12.12 22.98
CA TYR A 232 29.47 -11.24 22.16
C TYR A 232 28.97 -10.00 22.90
N ASP A 233 28.72 -10.12 24.21
CA ASP A 233 28.15 -9.04 25.01
C ASP A 233 29.21 -7.97 25.26
N ASP A 234 30.42 -8.39 25.66
CA ASP A 234 31.55 -7.48 25.81
C ASP A 234 32.00 -6.90 24.47
N ALA A 235 31.98 -7.69 23.39
CA ALA A 235 32.24 -7.18 22.04
C ALA A 235 31.23 -6.08 21.66
N MET A 236 29.95 -6.29 21.96
CA MET A 236 28.90 -5.32 21.67
C MET A 236 29.07 -4.02 22.47
N ALA A 237 29.45 -4.12 23.74
CA ALA A 237 29.76 -2.94 24.56
C ALA A 237 30.87 -2.08 23.92
N GLN A 238 31.89 -2.71 23.31
CA GLN A 238 32.93 -1.97 22.58
C GLN A 238 32.38 -1.33 21.29
N TYR A 239 31.58 -2.06 20.51
CA TYR A 239 30.99 -1.51 19.28
C TYR A 239 30.04 -0.33 19.55
N ILE A 240 29.28 -0.35 20.65
CA ILE A 240 28.42 0.79 21.07
C ILE A 240 29.24 2.07 21.30
N ASN A 241 30.45 1.94 21.85
CA ASN A 241 31.36 3.06 22.05
C ASN A 241 31.92 3.62 20.73
N THR A 242 31.89 2.84 19.64
CA THR A 242 32.31 3.29 18.31
C THR A 242 31.23 4.02 17.50
N ILE A 243 29.99 4.07 17.99
CA ILE A 243 28.87 4.74 17.31
C ILE A 243 29.19 6.23 17.14
N GLY A 244 29.15 6.69 15.89
CA GLY A 244 29.49 8.06 15.45
C GLY A 244 30.74 8.12 14.58
N HIS A 245 31.60 7.11 14.66
CA HIS A 245 32.84 7.01 13.87
C HIS A 245 32.90 5.73 13.04
N LEU A 246 32.33 4.62 13.53
CA LEU A 246 32.21 3.38 12.78
C LEU A 246 30.86 3.31 12.05
N GLU A 247 30.88 2.80 10.81
CA GLU A 247 29.66 2.59 10.05
C GLU A 247 28.78 1.50 10.69
N PRO A 248 27.49 1.78 10.99
CA PRO A 248 26.59 0.81 11.62
C PRO A 248 26.46 -0.51 10.84
N SER A 249 26.53 -0.46 9.51
CA SER A 249 26.48 -1.61 8.60
C SER A 249 27.48 -2.71 8.99
N TYR A 250 28.67 -2.33 9.43
CA TYR A 250 29.74 -3.26 9.83
C TYR A 250 29.32 -4.13 11.02
N VAL A 251 28.72 -3.51 12.03
CA VAL A 251 28.29 -4.20 13.26
C VAL A 251 27.02 -4.99 12.97
N ILE A 252 26.06 -4.41 12.25
CA ILE A 252 24.77 -5.06 11.92
C ILE A 252 25.01 -6.36 11.14
N GLN A 253 25.91 -6.37 10.15
CA GLN A 253 26.24 -7.58 9.38
C GLN A 253 26.81 -8.71 10.25
N LYS A 254 27.57 -8.38 11.31
CA LYS A 254 28.12 -9.38 12.23
C LYS A 254 27.08 -9.97 13.17
N PHE A 255 26.06 -9.20 13.55
CA PHE A 255 25.07 -9.59 14.57
C PHE A 255 23.67 -9.91 14.00
N LEU A 256 23.56 -10.09 12.67
CA LEU A 256 22.31 -10.42 11.97
C LEU A 256 21.76 -11.84 12.27
N ASP A 257 22.55 -12.69 12.93
CA ASP A 257 22.13 -14.03 13.36
C ASP A 257 21.00 -13.95 14.39
N ALA A 258 19.97 -14.79 14.20
CA ALA A 258 18.80 -14.87 15.09
C ALA A 258 19.18 -15.20 16.54
N GLN A 259 20.28 -15.92 16.79
CA GLN A 259 20.74 -16.23 18.15
C GLN A 259 21.22 -14.99 18.92
N ARG A 260 21.57 -13.90 18.23
CA ARG A 260 22.19 -12.69 18.81
C ARG A 260 21.33 -11.45 18.66
N ILE A 261 20.03 -11.66 18.44
CA ILE A 261 19.04 -10.60 18.26
C ILE A 261 19.02 -9.60 19.43
N TYR A 262 19.29 -10.03 20.67
CA TYR A 262 19.40 -9.13 21.83
C TYR A 262 20.55 -8.14 21.71
N ASN A 263 21.73 -8.60 21.28
CA ASN A 263 22.90 -7.75 21.08
C ASN A 263 22.70 -6.76 19.92
N LEU A 264 22.12 -7.23 18.81
CA LEU A 264 21.74 -6.35 17.71
C LEU A 264 20.69 -5.31 18.14
N THR A 265 19.70 -5.71 18.93
CA THR A 265 18.66 -4.80 19.45
C THR A 265 19.29 -3.73 20.33
N ASN A 266 20.17 -4.09 21.27
CA ASN A 266 20.88 -3.14 22.12
C ASN A 266 21.70 -2.13 21.30
N TYR A 267 22.41 -2.60 20.26
CA TYR A 267 23.14 -1.71 19.36
C TYR A 267 22.23 -0.71 18.65
N LEU A 268 21.12 -1.17 18.09
CA LEU A 268 20.16 -0.34 17.37
C LEU A 268 19.41 0.63 18.30
N GLU A 269 19.10 0.23 19.53
CA GLU A 269 18.56 1.10 20.58
C GLU A 269 19.55 2.25 20.90
N LYS A 270 20.83 1.93 21.15
CA LYS A 270 21.87 2.94 21.39
C LYS A 270 22.15 3.83 20.19
N LEU A 271 22.01 3.30 18.98
CA LEU A 271 22.11 4.08 17.74
C LEU A 271 20.95 5.11 17.64
N HIS A 272 19.74 4.69 18.04
CA HIS A 272 18.57 5.57 18.10
C HIS A 272 18.67 6.63 19.20
N GLU A 273 19.15 6.27 20.40
CA GLU A 273 19.39 7.22 21.50
C GLU A 273 20.36 8.34 21.09
N LYS A 274 21.36 8.01 20.27
CA LYS A 274 22.33 8.98 19.71
C LYS A 274 21.82 9.77 18.50
N GLY A 275 20.62 9.48 18.00
CA GLY A 275 20.02 10.17 16.85
C GLY A 275 20.68 9.90 15.49
N LEU A 276 21.49 8.85 15.38
CA LEU A 276 22.24 8.48 14.17
C LEU A 276 21.59 7.33 13.39
N ALA A 277 20.37 6.95 13.76
CA ALA A 277 19.63 5.86 13.11
C ALA A 277 18.98 6.31 11.79
N SER A 278 19.07 5.46 10.78
CA SER A 278 18.39 5.64 9.48
C SER A 278 17.01 4.97 9.49
N LYS A 279 16.23 5.18 8.43
CA LYS A 279 14.93 4.51 8.23
C LYS A 279 15.06 2.98 8.21
N ASP A 280 16.13 2.48 7.60
CA ASP A 280 16.41 1.05 7.50
C ASP A 280 16.78 0.46 8.86
N HIS A 281 17.59 1.18 9.66
CA HIS A 281 17.93 0.77 11.03
C HIS A 281 16.70 0.71 11.93
N THR A 282 15.79 1.67 11.76
CA THR A 282 14.53 1.75 12.51
C THR A 282 13.60 0.58 12.15
N THR A 283 13.54 0.22 10.86
CA THR A 283 12.74 -0.91 10.37
C THR A 283 13.35 -2.24 10.83
N LEU A 284 14.67 -2.36 10.86
CA LEU A 284 15.36 -3.53 11.41
C LEU A 284 15.12 -3.67 12.92
N LEU A 285 15.12 -2.57 13.66
CA LEU A 285 14.79 -2.56 15.10
C LEU A 285 13.35 -3.04 15.35
N LEU A 286 12.40 -2.58 14.53
CA LEU A 286 11.02 -3.07 14.57
C LEU A 286 10.94 -4.59 14.32
N ASN A 287 11.67 -5.09 13.33
CA ASN A 287 11.77 -6.53 13.05
C ASN A 287 12.40 -7.30 14.23
N CYS A 288 13.31 -6.67 14.96
CA CYS A 288 13.90 -7.27 16.13
C CYS A 288 12.89 -7.37 17.28
N TYR A 289 12.13 -6.31 17.57
CA TYR A 289 11.10 -6.32 18.61
C TYR A 289 9.99 -7.34 18.34
N THR A 290 9.52 -7.46 17.09
CA THR A 290 8.47 -8.43 16.75
C THR A 290 8.95 -9.88 16.91
N LYS A 291 10.22 -10.17 16.55
CA LYS A 291 10.85 -11.48 16.77
C LYS A 291 11.11 -11.79 18.25
N LEU A 292 11.52 -10.80 19.04
CA LEU A 292 11.74 -10.93 20.49
C LEU A 292 10.44 -11.06 21.30
N LYS A 293 9.29 -10.76 20.67
CA LYS A 293 7.97 -10.69 21.32
C LYS A 293 7.92 -9.72 22.50
N ASP A 294 8.73 -8.66 22.45
CA ASP A 294 8.71 -7.59 23.45
C ASP A 294 7.59 -6.60 23.12
N VAL A 295 6.39 -6.89 23.64
CA VAL A 295 5.18 -6.12 23.36
C VAL A 295 5.21 -4.74 23.99
N GLU A 296 5.90 -4.58 25.12
CA GLU A 296 5.99 -3.29 25.82
C GLU A 296 6.87 -2.31 25.04
N LYS A 297 8.08 -2.72 24.66
CA LYS A 297 8.96 -1.88 23.83
C LYS A 297 8.34 -1.58 22.49
N LEU A 298 7.67 -2.56 21.86
CA LEU A 298 6.95 -2.36 20.61
C LEU A 298 5.81 -1.34 20.75
N ASN A 299 5.05 -1.40 21.85
CA ASN A 299 3.98 -0.44 22.14
C ASN A 299 4.55 0.98 22.32
N VAL A 300 5.59 1.14 23.12
CA VAL A 300 6.24 2.44 23.35
C VAL A 300 6.76 2.98 22.02
N PHE A 301 7.42 2.15 21.23
CA PHE A 301 7.98 2.53 19.94
C PHE A 301 6.93 2.98 18.91
N ILE A 302 5.76 2.33 18.88
CA ILE A 302 4.68 2.63 17.94
C ILE A 302 3.79 3.79 18.45
N LYS A 303 3.52 3.85 19.76
CA LYS A 303 2.52 4.76 20.36
C LYS A 303 3.10 6.05 20.94
N SER A 304 4.41 6.18 21.14
CA SER A 304 5.00 7.42 21.68
C SER A 304 4.58 8.66 20.87
N GLU A 305 4.03 9.66 21.56
CA GLU A 305 3.44 10.89 20.97
C GLU A 305 4.49 11.81 20.30
N ASP A 306 5.77 11.69 20.67
CA ASP A 306 6.90 12.42 20.04
C ASP A 306 7.28 11.92 18.62
N GLY A 307 6.53 10.95 18.09
CA GLY A 307 6.82 10.21 16.86
C GLY A 307 5.93 10.56 15.67
N ILE A 308 5.39 11.78 15.59
CA ILE A 308 4.67 12.25 14.40
C ILE A 308 5.68 12.89 13.44
N GLY A 309 6.32 12.02 12.67
CA GLY A 309 6.94 12.36 11.40
C GLY A 309 6.93 11.10 10.55
N GLU A 310 6.51 11.19 9.28
CA GLU A 310 6.50 10.15 8.24
C GLU A 310 7.90 9.57 7.91
N HIS A 311 8.85 9.65 8.85
CA HIS A 311 10.28 9.63 8.57
C HIS A 311 11.10 8.70 9.46
N LYS A 312 10.49 7.93 10.38
CA LYS A 312 11.25 6.97 11.20
C LYS A 312 11.38 5.58 10.57
N PHE A 313 10.31 4.93 10.14
CA PHE A 313 10.39 3.61 9.50
C PHE A 313 9.54 3.54 8.25
N ASP A 314 9.79 2.55 7.41
CA ASP A 314 8.92 2.25 6.28
C ASP A 314 7.57 1.72 6.80
N VAL A 315 6.54 2.54 6.68
CA VAL A 315 5.16 2.25 7.12
C VAL A 315 4.65 0.95 6.50
N GLU A 316 4.94 0.71 5.22
CA GLU A 316 4.43 -0.47 4.53
C GLU A 316 5.11 -1.74 5.07
N THR A 317 6.44 -1.73 5.19
CA THR A 317 7.18 -2.84 5.80
C THR A 317 6.75 -3.06 7.24
N ALA A 318 6.53 -2.00 8.03
CA ALA A 318 6.08 -2.12 9.41
C ALA A 318 4.72 -2.78 9.54
N ILE A 319 3.75 -2.41 8.70
CA ILE A 319 2.43 -3.05 8.65
C ILE A 319 2.58 -4.53 8.30
N ARG A 320 3.34 -4.86 7.24
CA ARG A 320 3.56 -6.24 6.80
C ARG A 320 4.20 -7.11 7.87
N VAL A 321 5.23 -6.61 8.56
CA VAL A 321 5.95 -7.32 9.63
C VAL A 321 5.06 -7.54 10.84
N CYS A 322 4.33 -6.49 11.28
CA CYS A 322 3.41 -6.61 12.41
C CYS A 322 2.28 -7.61 12.09
N ARG A 323 1.75 -7.58 10.87
CA ARG A 323 0.74 -8.54 10.39
C ARG A 323 1.27 -9.97 10.36
N ALA A 324 2.47 -10.20 9.80
CA ALA A 324 3.09 -11.53 9.73
C ALA A 324 3.45 -12.11 11.11
N ALA A 325 3.71 -11.25 12.09
CA ALA A 325 3.98 -11.63 13.47
C ALA A 325 2.70 -11.72 14.35
N ASN A 326 1.50 -11.65 13.75
CA ASN A 326 0.18 -11.68 14.41
C ASN A 326 -0.10 -10.51 15.36
N TYR A 327 0.60 -9.39 15.24
CA TYR A 327 0.32 -8.14 15.96
C TYR A 327 -0.67 -7.26 15.18
N HIS A 328 -1.85 -7.79 14.87
CA HIS A 328 -2.86 -7.12 14.04
C HIS A 328 -3.28 -5.76 14.61
N LYS A 329 -3.42 -5.63 15.94
CA LYS A 329 -3.79 -4.36 16.60
C LYS A 329 -2.74 -3.26 16.39
N HIS A 330 -1.45 -3.62 16.43
CA HIS A 330 -0.34 -2.68 16.18
C HIS A 330 -0.26 -2.30 14.71
N ALA A 331 -0.40 -3.27 13.81
CA ALA A 331 -0.45 -3.03 12.37
C ALA A 331 -1.61 -2.08 11.99
N MET A 332 -2.79 -2.31 12.58
CA MET A 332 -3.98 -1.49 12.43
C MET A 332 -3.76 -0.06 12.93
N TYR A 333 -3.13 0.12 14.09
CA TYR A 333 -2.81 1.45 14.61
C TYR A 333 -1.84 2.21 13.68
N VAL A 334 -0.79 1.55 13.19
CA VAL A 334 0.16 2.15 12.25
C VAL A 334 -0.54 2.54 10.94
N ALA A 335 -1.38 1.66 10.38
CA ALA A 335 -2.11 1.92 9.14
C ALA A 335 -3.08 3.11 9.29
N LYS A 336 -3.83 3.17 10.39
CA LYS A 336 -4.78 4.27 10.68
C LYS A 336 -4.06 5.60 10.85
N LYS A 337 -2.96 5.62 11.59
CA LYS A 337 -2.17 6.84 11.85
C LYS A 337 -1.48 7.36 10.58
N ALA A 338 -1.03 6.47 9.71
CA ALA A 338 -0.37 6.82 8.45
C ALA A 338 -1.33 7.12 7.29
N GLY A 339 -2.66 7.07 7.51
CA GLY A 339 -3.64 7.29 6.44
C GLY A 339 -3.64 6.23 5.34
N ARG A 340 -3.10 5.03 5.61
CA ARG A 340 -3.09 3.91 4.66
C ARG A 340 -4.39 3.11 4.79
N HIS A 341 -5.48 3.64 4.23
CA HIS A 341 -6.84 3.09 4.34
C HIS A 341 -6.96 1.66 3.80
N GLU A 342 -6.33 1.37 2.66
CA GLU A 342 -6.32 0.03 2.03
C GLU A 342 -5.80 -1.04 2.99
N TRP A 343 -4.63 -0.80 3.59
CA TRP A 343 -4.03 -1.73 4.55
C TRP A 343 -4.85 -1.88 5.83
N TYR A 344 -5.43 -0.79 6.34
CA TYR A 344 -6.29 -0.81 7.52
C TYR A 344 -7.51 -1.71 7.31
N LEU A 345 -8.21 -1.51 6.18
CA LEU A 345 -9.39 -2.30 5.82
C LEU A 345 -9.03 -3.76 5.53
N LYS A 346 -7.91 -4.00 4.84
CA LYS A 346 -7.42 -5.36 4.58
C LYS A 346 -7.22 -6.15 5.87
N ILE A 347 -6.61 -5.55 6.89
CA ILE A 347 -6.41 -6.19 8.20
C ILE A 347 -7.75 -6.46 8.89
N LEU A 348 -8.69 -5.50 8.86
CA LEU A 348 -10.00 -5.67 9.49
C LEU A 348 -10.83 -6.77 8.83
N LEU A 349 -10.81 -6.85 7.51
CA LEU A 349 -11.66 -7.77 6.74
C LEU A 349 -11.07 -9.17 6.62
N GLU A 350 -9.77 -9.30 6.32
CA GLU A 350 -9.13 -10.61 6.10
C GLU A 350 -8.66 -11.27 7.41
N ASP A 351 -8.08 -10.50 8.34
CA ASP A 351 -7.45 -11.08 9.54
C ASP A 351 -8.37 -11.07 10.76
N LEU A 352 -9.06 -9.95 11.00
CA LEU A 352 -9.85 -9.74 12.22
C LEU A 352 -11.34 -10.08 12.07
N GLY A 353 -11.85 -10.21 10.84
CA GLY A 353 -13.27 -10.44 10.56
C GLY A 353 -14.21 -9.38 11.16
N SER A 354 -13.71 -8.17 11.39
CA SER A 354 -14.43 -7.09 12.07
C SER A 354 -15.14 -6.19 11.05
N TYR A 355 -16.18 -6.73 10.42
CA TYR A 355 -16.90 -6.07 9.32
C TYR A 355 -17.61 -4.77 9.75
N GLU A 356 -18.09 -4.69 10.99
CA GLU A 356 -18.80 -3.51 11.51
C GLU A 356 -17.86 -2.30 11.65
N GLU A 357 -16.68 -2.50 12.22
CA GLU A 357 -15.65 -1.44 12.30
C GLU A 357 -15.15 -1.03 10.91
N ALA A 358 -15.05 -1.98 9.96
CA ALA A 358 -14.67 -1.68 8.59
C ALA A 358 -15.70 -0.79 7.89
N LEU A 359 -17.00 -1.08 8.03
CA LEU A 359 -18.09 -0.28 7.45
C LEU A 359 -18.20 1.12 8.09
N GLN A 360 -18.03 1.21 9.41
CA GLN A 360 -17.95 2.50 10.10
C GLN A 360 -16.76 3.33 9.62
N TYR A 361 -15.61 2.68 9.40
CA TYR A 361 -14.43 3.35 8.88
C TYR A 361 -14.64 3.83 7.44
N ILE A 362 -15.16 2.99 6.54
CA ILE A 362 -15.50 3.37 5.15
C ILE A 362 -16.48 4.55 5.14
N SER A 363 -17.49 4.54 6.01
CA SER A 363 -18.45 5.65 6.16
C SER A 363 -17.81 6.97 6.60
N SER A 364 -16.64 6.93 7.23
CA SER A 364 -15.89 8.12 7.65
C SER A 364 -14.90 8.63 6.60
N LEU A 365 -14.66 7.88 5.52
CA LEU A 365 -13.75 8.26 4.45
C LEU A 365 -14.40 9.25 3.47
N GLU A 366 -13.56 9.94 2.70
CA GLU A 366 -14.01 10.75 1.58
C GLU A 366 -14.71 9.87 0.51
N PRO A 367 -15.79 10.34 -0.13
CA PRO A 367 -16.55 9.55 -1.12
C PRO A 367 -15.69 8.93 -2.23
N SER A 368 -14.63 9.63 -2.67
CA SER A 368 -13.69 9.15 -3.67
C SER A 368 -12.94 7.88 -3.22
N GLN A 369 -12.41 7.88 -1.99
CA GLN A 369 -11.69 6.75 -1.40
C GLN A 369 -12.64 5.62 -0.97
N ALA A 370 -13.81 5.96 -0.45
CA ALA A 370 -14.86 5.00 -0.12
C ALA A 370 -15.31 4.21 -1.37
N GLY A 371 -15.46 4.87 -2.52
CA GLY A 371 -15.79 4.19 -3.78
C GLY A 371 -14.75 3.17 -4.23
N VAL A 372 -13.46 3.53 -4.20
CA VAL A 372 -12.36 2.62 -4.58
C VAL A 372 -12.29 1.42 -3.63
N THR A 373 -12.35 1.68 -2.31
CA THR A 373 -12.26 0.61 -1.30
C THR A 373 -13.44 -0.36 -1.37
N ILE A 374 -14.65 0.13 -1.65
CA ILE A 374 -15.81 -0.74 -1.85
C ILE A 374 -15.71 -1.55 -3.15
N LYS A 375 -15.11 -1.02 -4.23
CA LYS A 375 -14.86 -1.82 -5.44
C LYS A 375 -13.94 -3.02 -5.17
N GLU A 376 -12.93 -2.84 -4.31
CA GLU A 376 -11.98 -3.90 -3.97
C GLU A 376 -12.55 -4.91 -2.96
N TYR A 377 -13.15 -4.41 -1.88
CA TYR A 377 -13.56 -5.25 -0.74
C TYR A 377 -15.06 -5.51 -0.65
N GLY A 378 -15.86 -4.92 -1.53
CA GLY A 378 -17.32 -5.00 -1.50
C GLY A 378 -17.86 -6.41 -1.57
N LYS A 379 -17.18 -7.32 -2.29
CA LYS A 379 -17.61 -8.73 -2.40
C LYS A 379 -17.71 -9.40 -1.03
N ILE A 380 -16.70 -9.18 -0.18
CA ILE A 380 -16.63 -9.72 1.18
C ILE A 380 -17.68 -9.04 2.08
N LEU A 381 -17.86 -7.73 1.92
CA LEU A 381 -18.82 -6.96 2.69
C LEU A 381 -20.28 -7.36 2.39
N ILE A 382 -20.62 -7.61 1.12
CA ILE A 382 -21.95 -8.09 0.72
C ILE A 382 -22.21 -9.51 1.22
N GLU A 383 -21.20 -10.38 1.22
CA GLU A 383 -21.32 -11.76 1.72
C GLU A 383 -21.73 -11.80 3.21
N HIS A 384 -21.20 -10.89 4.03
CA HIS A 384 -21.43 -10.89 5.48
C HIS A 384 -22.47 -9.87 5.96
N LYS A 385 -22.52 -8.66 5.39
CA LYS A 385 -23.35 -7.53 5.83
C LYS A 385 -23.95 -6.78 4.61
N PRO A 386 -24.89 -7.40 3.87
CA PRO A 386 -25.43 -6.83 2.64
C PRO A 386 -26.20 -5.53 2.88
N ILE A 387 -27.00 -5.45 3.94
CA ILE A 387 -27.88 -4.29 4.22
C ILE A 387 -27.05 -3.02 4.46
N ASP A 388 -26.09 -3.08 5.38
CA ASP A 388 -25.24 -1.95 5.76
C ASP A 388 -24.37 -1.50 4.57
N THR A 389 -23.90 -2.45 3.76
CA THR A 389 -23.08 -2.16 2.56
C THR A 389 -23.90 -1.48 1.47
N ILE A 390 -25.15 -1.91 1.25
CA ILE A 390 -26.09 -1.26 0.33
C ILE A 390 -26.38 0.17 0.79
N GLU A 391 -26.52 0.42 2.09
CA GLU A 391 -26.73 1.78 2.61
C GLU A 391 -25.55 2.72 2.28
N ILE A 392 -24.31 2.22 2.41
CA ILE A 392 -23.12 3.01 2.05
C ILE A 392 -23.05 3.24 0.54
N LEU A 393 -23.32 2.21 -0.28
CA LEU A 393 -23.38 2.36 -1.74
C LEU A 393 -24.44 3.38 -2.17
N MET A 394 -25.62 3.34 -1.54
CA MET A 394 -26.66 4.34 -1.75
C MET A 394 -26.16 5.74 -1.41
N ARG A 395 -25.45 5.93 -0.29
CA ARG A 395 -24.86 7.23 0.09
C ARG A 395 -23.77 7.72 -0.87
N LEU A 396 -23.05 6.81 -1.53
CA LEU A 396 -22.03 7.16 -2.52
C LEU A 396 -22.64 7.54 -3.88
N CYS A 397 -23.74 6.87 -4.26
CA CYS A 397 -24.41 7.08 -5.54
C CYS A 397 -25.52 8.16 -5.49
N THR A 398 -25.93 8.61 -4.29
CA THR A 398 -26.97 9.64 -4.09
C THR A 398 -26.42 10.82 -3.31
N GLU A 399 -26.80 12.06 -3.65
CA GLU A 399 -26.38 13.29 -2.98
C GLU A 399 -27.00 13.47 -1.57
N ASP A 400 -27.07 12.43 -0.74
CA ASP A 400 -27.54 12.54 0.65
C ASP A 400 -26.39 13.02 1.59
N GLY A 401 -25.73 14.12 1.20
CA GLY A 401 -24.71 14.79 2.01
C GLY A 401 -25.23 16.10 2.60
N GLU A 402 -25.45 16.13 3.93
CA GLU A 402 -25.71 17.36 4.71
C GLU A 402 -24.60 18.45 4.62
N GLN A 403 -23.61 18.31 3.74
CA GLN A 403 -22.50 19.26 3.58
C GLN A 403 -22.78 20.41 2.59
N SER A 404 -23.96 20.48 1.97
CA SER A 404 -24.28 21.58 1.03
C SER A 404 -24.80 22.87 1.69
N LYS A 405 -24.74 23.00 3.02
CA LYS A 405 -25.14 24.21 3.76
C LYS A 405 -24.01 24.90 4.52
N ARG A 406 -22.82 25.04 3.96
CA ARG A 406 -21.92 26.16 4.31
C ARG A 406 -21.27 26.69 3.04
N GLY A 407 -21.82 27.78 2.54
CA GLY A 407 -21.41 28.38 1.27
C GLY A 407 -19.95 28.81 1.26
N THR A 408 -19.37 28.88 0.07
CA THR A 408 -18.97 30.14 -0.57
C THR A 408 -18.73 29.82 -2.05
N SER A 409 -19.20 30.71 -2.92
CA SER A 409 -18.97 30.71 -4.36
C SER A 409 -17.50 30.56 -4.74
N ASN A 410 -17.17 29.54 -5.53
CA ASN A 410 -16.21 29.58 -6.63
C ASN A 410 -16.32 28.30 -7.49
N GLY A 411 -16.28 28.47 -8.80
CA GLY A 411 -16.76 27.50 -9.78
C GLY A 411 -15.88 26.26 -10.03
N ALA A 412 -16.52 25.32 -10.74
CA ALA A 412 -15.95 24.27 -11.57
C ALA A 412 -15.23 23.10 -10.89
N TYR A 413 -15.93 22.38 -10.00
CA TYR A 413 -15.81 20.92 -9.90
C TYR A 413 -17.20 20.36 -9.61
N MET A 414 -17.92 19.91 -10.65
CA MET A 414 -19.06 19.02 -10.45
C MET A 414 -18.48 17.71 -9.91
N SER A 415 -18.77 17.37 -8.66
CA SER A 415 -18.43 16.07 -8.09
C SER A 415 -19.18 15.00 -8.88
N VAL A 416 -18.49 14.33 -9.81
CA VAL A 416 -19.04 13.20 -10.55
C VAL A 416 -19.30 12.09 -9.55
N LEU A 417 -20.57 11.88 -9.18
CA LEU A 417 -20.98 10.75 -8.37
C LEU A 417 -20.68 9.46 -9.15
N PRO A 418 -20.15 8.42 -8.49
CA PRO A 418 -19.95 7.14 -9.13
C PRO A 418 -21.30 6.53 -9.57
N SER A 419 -21.33 5.93 -10.76
CA SER A 419 -22.51 5.25 -11.28
C SER A 419 -22.78 3.96 -10.50
N PRO A 420 -24.04 3.59 -10.19
CA PRO A 420 -24.38 2.28 -9.65
C PRO A 420 -23.83 1.11 -10.47
N VAL A 421 -23.71 1.30 -11.78
CA VAL A 421 -23.21 0.30 -12.74
C VAL A 421 -21.75 -0.08 -12.45
N ASP A 422 -20.97 0.84 -11.88
CA ASP A 422 -19.58 0.59 -11.50
C ASP A 422 -19.42 -0.48 -10.42
N PHE A 423 -20.50 -0.77 -9.68
CA PHE A 423 -20.49 -1.66 -8.52
C PHE A 423 -21.14 -3.02 -8.79
N LEU A 424 -21.68 -3.26 -10.00
CA LEU A 424 -22.37 -4.53 -10.34
C LEU A 424 -21.53 -5.77 -10.05
N ASN A 425 -20.22 -5.70 -10.33
CA ASN A 425 -19.27 -6.81 -10.13
C ASN A 425 -19.11 -7.22 -8.66
N ILE A 426 -19.55 -6.40 -7.71
CA ILE A 426 -19.54 -6.74 -6.28
C ILE A 426 -20.59 -7.81 -5.96
N PHE A 427 -21.68 -7.85 -6.72
CA PHE A 427 -22.86 -8.67 -6.42
C PHE A 427 -22.94 -9.97 -7.24
N ILE A 428 -21.87 -10.40 -7.91
CA ILE A 428 -21.85 -11.57 -8.81
C ILE A 428 -22.45 -12.83 -8.17
N HIS A 429 -22.25 -13.02 -6.85
CA HIS A 429 -22.76 -14.16 -6.10
C HIS A 429 -24.02 -13.85 -5.27
N HIS A 430 -24.52 -12.61 -5.32
CA HIS A 430 -25.63 -12.11 -4.50
C HIS A 430 -26.63 -11.28 -5.34
N PRO A 431 -27.32 -11.91 -6.31
CA PRO A 431 -28.25 -11.23 -7.23
C PRO A 431 -29.46 -10.60 -6.51
N GLU A 432 -29.91 -11.16 -5.38
CA GLU A 432 -30.98 -10.59 -4.57
C GLU A 432 -30.57 -9.25 -3.94
N SER A 433 -29.32 -9.15 -3.46
CA SER A 433 -28.77 -7.91 -2.92
C SER A 433 -28.53 -6.87 -4.00
N LEU A 434 -28.19 -7.30 -5.22
CA LEU A 434 -28.09 -6.41 -6.38
C LEU A 434 -29.46 -5.82 -6.73
N MET A 435 -30.49 -6.66 -6.75
CA MET A 435 -31.86 -6.24 -7.01
C MET A 435 -32.33 -5.22 -5.97
N ASP A 436 -32.12 -5.47 -4.68
CA ASP A 436 -32.47 -4.52 -3.59
C ASP A 436 -31.71 -3.18 -3.72
N PHE A 437 -30.43 -3.22 -4.10
CA PHE A 437 -29.64 -2.01 -4.35
C PHE A 437 -30.20 -1.18 -5.52
N LEU A 438 -30.45 -1.81 -6.67
CA LEU A 438 -30.95 -1.12 -7.86
C LEU A 438 -32.39 -0.63 -7.68
N GLU A 439 -33.27 -1.40 -7.03
CA GLU A 439 -34.64 -0.97 -6.70
C GLU A 439 -34.62 0.29 -5.80
N LYS A 440 -33.83 0.26 -4.71
CA LYS A 440 -33.66 1.42 -3.83
C LYS A 440 -33.06 2.63 -4.52
N TYR A 441 -32.15 2.40 -5.48
CA TYR A 441 -31.55 3.47 -6.26
C TYR A 441 -32.58 4.15 -7.17
N THR A 442 -33.33 3.38 -7.96
CA THR A 442 -34.35 3.90 -8.88
C THR A 442 -35.52 4.56 -8.15
N ASP A 443 -35.87 4.10 -6.95
CA ASP A 443 -36.88 4.76 -6.11
C ASP A 443 -36.45 6.16 -5.66
N LYS A 444 -35.14 6.37 -5.42
CA LYS A 444 -34.59 7.67 -5.00
C LYS A 444 -34.22 8.58 -6.17
N VAL A 445 -33.63 8.03 -7.23
CA VAL A 445 -33.06 8.78 -8.36
C VAL A 445 -33.87 8.46 -9.62
N LYS A 446 -34.62 9.44 -10.12
CA LYS A 446 -35.49 9.27 -11.29
C LYS A 446 -34.82 9.57 -12.63
N ASP A 447 -33.81 10.43 -12.63
CA ASP A 447 -33.14 10.91 -13.85
C ASP A 447 -31.65 10.53 -13.82
N SER A 448 -31.34 9.23 -13.85
CA SER A 448 -29.96 8.75 -13.89
C SER A 448 -29.40 8.71 -15.32
N PRO A 449 -28.15 9.15 -15.56
CA PRO A 449 -27.51 8.99 -16.87
C PRO A 449 -27.28 7.52 -17.26
N ALA A 450 -27.26 6.61 -16.28
CA ALA A 450 -27.09 5.17 -16.47
C ALA A 450 -28.43 4.40 -16.44
N GLN A 451 -29.58 5.10 -16.58
CA GLN A 451 -30.91 4.49 -16.44
C GLN A 451 -31.11 3.28 -17.36
N VAL A 452 -30.63 3.36 -18.60
CA VAL A 452 -30.74 2.27 -19.59
C VAL A 452 -30.01 1.01 -19.14
N GLU A 453 -28.81 1.16 -18.59
CA GLU A 453 -27.98 0.04 -18.13
C GLU A 453 -28.56 -0.58 -16.85
N ILE A 454 -29.10 0.26 -15.96
CA ILE A 454 -29.80 -0.17 -14.73
C ILE A 454 -31.05 -0.96 -15.09
N ASP A 455 -31.88 -0.43 -15.99
CA ASP A 455 -33.13 -1.08 -16.41
C ASP A 455 -32.85 -2.39 -17.16
N ASN A 456 -31.83 -2.44 -18.02
CA ASN A 456 -31.37 -3.69 -18.65
C ASN A 456 -30.97 -4.74 -17.62
N THR A 457 -30.18 -4.35 -16.61
CA THR A 457 -29.72 -5.26 -15.55
C THR A 457 -30.90 -5.72 -14.68
N LEU A 458 -31.83 -4.82 -14.35
CA LEU A 458 -33.05 -5.15 -13.62
C LEU A 458 -33.95 -6.10 -14.42
N LEU A 459 -34.11 -5.91 -15.74
CA LEU A 459 -34.84 -6.84 -16.61
C LEU A 459 -34.19 -8.22 -16.63
N GLU A 460 -32.86 -8.29 -16.72
CA GLU A 460 -32.11 -9.56 -16.66
C GLU A 460 -32.38 -10.27 -15.31
N LEU A 461 -32.34 -9.55 -14.20
CA LEU A 461 -32.62 -10.08 -12.86
C LEU A 461 -34.09 -10.52 -12.67
N TYR A 462 -35.05 -9.70 -13.11
CA TYR A 462 -36.48 -9.98 -12.98
C TYR A 462 -36.93 -11.15 -13.85
N LEU A 463 -36.40 -11.27 -15.06
CA LEU A 463 -36.80 -12.30 -16.03
C LEU A 463 -36.02 -13.60 -15.85
N SER A 464 -34.86 -13.59 -15.18
CA SER A 464 -34.05 -14.81 -14.97
C SER A 464 -34.78 -15.89 -14.14
N ASN A 465 -34.73 -17.13 -14.64
CA ASN A 465 -35.34 -18.29 -13.97
C ASN A 465 -34.61 -18.70 -12.67
N ASP A 466 -33.28 -18.78 -12.70
CA ASP A 466 -32.48 -19.34 -11.60
C ASP A 466 -31.63 -18.29 -10.85
N LEU A 467 -31.79 -17.00 -11.15
CA LEU A 467 -30.92 -15.91 -10.65
C LEU A 467 -29.41 -16.16 -10.90
N ASN A 468 -29.07 -17.12 -11.77
CA ASN A 468 -27.72 -17.32 -12.24
C ASN A 468 -27.39 -16.11 -13.13
N PHE A 469 -26.34 -15.38 -12.77
CA PHE A 469 -25.90 -14.15 -13.42
C PHE A 469 -24.72 -14.44 -14.36
N PRO A 470 -24.91 -14.92 -15.60
CA PRO A 470 -23.91 -14.81 -16.64
C PRO A 470 -24.14 -13.48 -17.36
N SER A 471 -23.43 -12.41 -17.01
CA SER A 471 -23.63 -11.07 -17.58
C SER A 471 -23.80 -11.09 -19.10
N VAL A 472 -25.04 -11.06 -19.60
CA VAL A 472 -25.34 -10.90 -21.02
C VAL A 472 -25.03 -9.47 -21.46
N SER A 473 -25.17 -8.52 -20.54
CA SER A 473 -24.87 -7.09 -20.68
C SER A 473 -23.37 -6.76 -20.84
N GLN A 474 -22.44 -7.70 -20.62
CA GLN A 474 -20.98 -7.48 -20.79
C GLN A 474 -20.40 -8.12 -22.06
N ALA A 475 -21.17 -8.91 -22.80
CA ALA A 475 -20.71 -9.54 -24.04
C ALA A 475 -21.07 -8.67 -25.24
N ASN A 476 -20.06 -8.19 -25.97
CA ASN A 476 -20.23 -7.48 -27.25
C ASN A 476 -21.25 -8.19 -28.14
N ILE A 477 -22.29 -7.45 -28.55
CA ILE A 477 -23.40 -7.88 -29.43
C ILE A 477 -22.89 -8.43 -30.80
N SER A 478 -21.61 -8.30 -31.13
CA SER A 478 -21.03 -8.75 -32.40
C SER A 478 -20.79 -10.27 -32.53
N GLU A 479 -20.79 -11.07 -31.46
CA GLU A 479 -20.45 -12.51 -31.57
C GLU A 479 -21.65 -13.47 -31.64
N TYR A 480 -22.87 -13.02 -31.33
CA TYR A 480 -24.06 -13.89 -31.35
C TYR A 480 -24.67 -14.11 -32.75
N ALA A 481 -24.16 -13.45 -33.79
CA ALA A 481 -24.63 -13.66 -35.17
C ALA A 481 -24.23 -15.02 -35.78
N ASN A 482 -23.37 -15.81 -35.12
CA ASN A 482 -22.75 -17.01 -35.71
C ASN A 482 -23.01 -18.35 -35.00
N PHE A 483 -24.11 -18.50 -34.25
CA PHE A 483 -24.56 -19.82 -33.78
C PHE A 483 -25.93 -20.20 -34.33
N ARG A 484 -25.98 -20.48 -35.63
CA ARG A 484 -26.98 -21.38 -36.18
C ARG A 484 -26.47 -22.82 -36.09
N GLY A 485 -27.12 -23.58 -35.22
CA GLY A 485 -27.19 -25.04 -35.30
C GLY A 485 -26.08 -25.79 -34.58
N GLU A 486 -26.36 -26.20 -33.35
CA GLU A 486 -26.11 -27.57 -32.87
C GLU A 486 -26.74 -27.77 -31.49
N ARG A 487 -27.62 -28.76 -31.36
CA ARG A 487 -28.04 -29.31 -30.06
C ARG A 487 -26.98 -30.29 -29.56
N PRO A 488 -26.57 -30.23 -28.29
CA PRO A 488 -26.11 -31.41 -27.57
C PRO A 488 -27.09 -31.70 -26.41
N SER A 489 -27.86 -32.78 -26.47
CA SER A 489 -27.48 -34.15 -26.06
C SER A 489 -27.26 -34.28 -24.56
N ALA A 490 -28.18 -35.01 -23.93
CA ALA A 490 -28.16 -35.43 -22.54
C ALA A 490 -27.00 -36.38 -22.23
N ALA A 491 -26.29 -36.14 -21.12
CA ALA A 491 -25.81 -37.14 -20.14
C ALA A 491 -24.88 -36.46 -19.11
N GLY A 492 -25.20 -36.62 -17.82
CA GLY A 492 -24.35 -36.10 -16.74
C GLY A 492 -24.98 -36.29 -15.36
N THR A 493 -24.91 -37.52 -14.85
CA THR A 493 -25.38 -37.96 -13.53
C THR A 493 -24.80 -37.15 -12.37
N SER A 494 -25.66 -36.69 -11.44
CA SER A 494 -25.27 -36.41 -10.06
C SER A 494 -26.28 -37.06 -9.08
N LYS A 495 -25.73 -37.83 -8.13
CA LYS A 495 -26.47 -38.63 -7.15
C LYS A 495 -27.14 -37.74 -6.10
N ALA A 496 -28.47 -37.76 -6.03
CA ALA A 496 -29.22 -37.20 -4.91
C ALA A 496 -29.43 -38.26 -3.81
N LYS A 497 -28.93 -37.98 -2.61
CA LYS A 497 -29.32 -38.69 -1.38
C LYS A 497 -30.73 -38.23 -0.97
N SER A 498 -31.58 -39.20 -0.69
CA SER A 498 -32.94 -39.04 -0.17
C SER A 498 -32.94 -38.58 1.29
N ASN A 499 -33.68 -37.50 1.60
CA ASN A 499 -34.65 -37.44 2.72
C ASN A 499 -35.23 -36.02 2.86
N GLY A 500 -36.57 -35.91 2.89
CA GLY A 500 -37.28 -34.68 3.30
C GLY A 500 -38.47 -34.26 2.42
N LYS A 501 -39.42 -35.16 2.14
CA LYS A 501 -40.50 -34.96 1.14
C LYS A 501 -41.65 -34.03 1.58
N LEU A 502 -41.51 -33.24 2.65
CA LEU A 502 -42.57 -32.36 3.17
C LEU A 502 -42.17 -30.88 3.31
N SER A 503 -40.88 -30.50 3.28
CA SER A 503 -40.44 -29.10 3.28
C SER A 503 -40.18 -28.53 1.88
N VAL A 504 -40.00 -29.40 0.89
CA VAL A 504 -39.64 -29.04 -0.49
C VAL A 504 -40.82 -28.39 -1.22
N ASP A 505 -42.05 -28.81 -0.95
CA ASP A 505 -43.24 -28.25 -1.60
C ASP A 505 -43.51 -26.81 -1.17
N GLN A 506 -43.31 -26.48 0.11
CA GLN A 506 -43.47 -25.11 0.62
C GLN A 506 -42.37 -24.17 0.07
N GLN A 507 -41.13 -24.66 -0.05
CA GLN A 507 -40.03 -23.90 -0.64
C GLN A 507 -40.21 -23.69 -2.15
N ASN A 508 -40.74 -24.68 -2.88
CA ASN A 508 -41.06 -24.54 -4.29
C ASN A 508 -42.22 -23.56 -4.53
N LEU A 509 -43.26 -23.61 -3.69
CA LEU A 509 -44.36 -22.65 -3.76
C LEU A 509 -43.90 -21.21 -3.48
N ASN A 510 -43.00 -21.02 -2.50
CA ASN A 510 -42.44 -19.70 -2.20
C ASN A 510 -41.52 -19.20 -3.33
N LYS A 511 -40.69 -20.07 -3.93
CA LYS A 511 -39.84 -19.72 -5.08
C LYS A 511 -40.65 -19.38 -6.32
N GLU A 512 -41.72 -20.10 -6.59
CA GLU A 512 -42.61 -19.82 -7.72
C GLU A 512 -43.39 -18.52 -7.50
N LYS A 513 -43.81 -18.23 -6.26
CA LYS A 513 -44.44 -16.96 -5.90
C LYS A 513 -43.48 -15.78 -6.06
N ASP A 514 -42.25 -15.91 -5.54
CA ASP A 514 -41.19 -14.90 -5.69
C ASP A 514 -40.87 -14.64 -7.19
N ARG A 515 -40.78 -15.72 -7.98
CA ARG A 515 -40.61 -15.62 -9.43
C ARG A 515 -41.77 -14.88 -10.11
N GLN A 516 -43.01 -15.17 -9.73
CA GLN A 516 -44.18 -14.45 -10.27
C GLN A 516 -44.16 -12.97 -9.90
N GLU A 517 -43.77 -12.63 -8.66
CA GLU A 517 -43.62 -11.24 -8.23
C GLU A 517 -42.50 -10.53 -9.02
N ARG A 518 -41.37 -11.20 -9.28
CA ARG A 518 -40.29 -10.69 -10.14
C ARG A 518 -40.75 -10.47 -11.59
N LEU A 519 -41.47 -11.43 -12.18
CA LEU A 519 -42.02 -11.28 -13.53
C LEU A 519 -43.04 -10.13 -13.63
N GLN A 520 -43.85 -9.91 -12.59
CA GLN A 520 -44.76 -8.77 -12.52
C GLN A 520 -44.01 -7.44 -12.44
N LYS A 521 -42.95 -7.37 -11.63
CA LYS A 521 -42.04 -6.20 -11.59
C LYS A 521 -41.38 -5.96 -12.96
N GLY A 522 -40.91 -7.01 -13.63
CA GLY A 522 -40.37 -6.94 -14.99
C GLY A 522 -41.39 -6.40 -16.01
N LEU A 523 -42.64 -6.88 -15.97
CA LEU A 523 -43.72 -6.36 -16.81
C LEU A 523 -44.02 -4.88 -16.52
N LEU A 524 -44.01 -4.50 -15.24
CA LEU A 524 -44.21 -3.11 -14.83
C LEU A 524 -43.10 -2.23 -15.38
N LEU A 525 -41.84 -2.65 -15.25
CA LEU A 525 -40.67 -1.92 -15.75
C LEU A 525 -40.74 -1.74 -17.27
N LEU A 526 -41.07 -2.79 -18.03
CA LEU A 526 -41.27 -2.71 -19.49
C LEU A 526 -42.34 -1.67 -19.88
N LYS A 527 -43.39 -1.52 -19.07
CA LYS A 527 -44.46 -0.55 -19.31
C LYS A 527 -44.06 0.87 -18.89
N THR A 528 -43.39 1.04 -17.75
CA THR A 528 -43.00 2.35 -17.23
C THR A 528 -41.83 2.96 -17.98
N ALA A 529 -40.89 2.14 -18.45
CA ALA A 529 -39.73 2.57 -19.21
C ALA A 529 -40.02 2.76 -20.72
N TRP A 530 -41.22 2.40 -21.19
CA TRP A 530 -41.72 2.73 -22.54
C TRP A 530 -43.11 3.38 -22.52
N PRO A 531 -43.25 4.60 -21.94
CA PRO A 531 -44.48 5.36 -22.01
C PRO A 531 -44.80 5.73 -23.47
N SER A 532 -46.08 5.91 -23.77
CA SER A 532 -46.57 6.18 -25.13
C SER A 532 -46.04 7.48 -25.77
N ASP A 533 -45.37 8.33 -24.97
CA ASP A 533 -44.85 9.62 -25.39
C ASP A 533 -43.38 9.56 -25.89
N LEU A 534 -42.68 8.43 -25.67
CA LEU A 534 -41.27 8.26 -26.07
C LEU A 534 -41.14 7.39 -27.33
N GLU A 535 -40.31 7.85 -28.29
CA GLU A 535 -39.99 7.09 -29.52
C GLU A 535 -39.16 5.83 -29.26
N HIS A 536 -38.30 5.86 -28.24
CA HIS A 536 -37.45 4.74 -27.82
C HIS A 536 -37.59 4.48 -26.31
N PRO A 537 -37.59 3.20 -25.86
CA PRO A 537 -37.63 2.88 -24.44
C PRO A 537 -36.30 3.19 -23.74
N LEU A 538 -36.35 3.28 -22.42
CA LEU A 538 -35.16 3.40 -21.55
C LEU A 538 -34.49 2.04 -21.30
N TYR A 539 -34.55 1.10 -22.24
CA TYR A 539 -33.88 -0.20 -22.20
C TYR A 539 -33.57 -0.67 -23.62
N ASP A 540 -32.65 -1.63 -23.76
CA ASP A 540 -32.33 -2.24 -25.05
C ASP A 540 -33.45 -3.23 -25.45
N VAL A 541 -34.12 -2.91 -26.55
CA VAL A 541 -35.28 -3.66 -27.06
C VAL A 541 -34.89 -5.06 -27.51
N ASP A 542 -33.75 -5.20 -28.17
CA ASP A 542 -33.27 -6.49 -28.68
C ASP A 542 -32.90 -7.40 -27.51
N LEU A 543 -32.22 -6.84 -26.49
CA LEU A 543 -31.93 -7.55 -25.25
C LEU A 543 -33.22 -7.98 -24.53
N ALA A 544 -34.21 -7.10 -24.44
CA ALA A 544 -35.49 -7.42 -23.79
C ALA A 544 -36.24 -8.56 -24.50
N ILE A 545 -36.21 -8.61 -25.83
CA ILE A 545 -36.78 -9.73 -26.61
C ILE A 545 -36.04 -11.03 -26.31
N ILE A 546 -34.71 -11.02 -26.36
CA ILE A 546 -33.88 -12.20 -26.06
C ILE A 546 -34.17 -12.72 -24.65
N LEU A 547 -34.22 -11.84 -23.65
CA LEU A 547 -34.52 -12.21 -22.27
C LEU A 547 -35.94 -12.79 -22.12
N CYS A 548 -36.94 -12.24 -22.82
CA CYS A 548 -38.30 -12.76 -22.81
C CYS A 548 -38.39 -14.14 -23.49
N GLU A 549 -37.72 -14.34 -24.63
CA GLU A 549 -37.69 -15.62 -25.34
C GLU A 549 -36.96 -16.71 -24.54
N MET A 550 -35.77 -16.40 -24.00
CA MET A 550 -34.96 -17.34 -23.21
C MET A 550 -35.69 -17.83 -21.95
N ASN A 551 -36.47 -16.96 -21.31
CA ASN A 551 -37.18 -17.28 -20.08
C ASN A 551 -38.67 -17.64 -20.29
N ALA A 552 -39.12 -17.79 -21.55
CA ALA A 552 -40.50 -18.11 -21.93
C ALA A 552 -41.57 -17.14 -21.39
N PHE A 553 -41.22 -15.85 -21.27
CA PHE A 553 -42.11 -14.81 -20.76
C PHE A 553 -43.00 -14.22 -21.87
N LYS A 554 -44.15 -14.86 -22.11
CA LYS A 554 -45.06 -14.54 -23.21
C LYS A 554 -45.67 -13.14 -23.11
N GLU A 555 -46.09 -12.71 -21.92
CA GLU A 555 -46.77 -11.41 -21.75
C GLU A 555 -45.85 -10.22 -22.09
N GLY A 556 -44.57 -10.29 -21.72
CA GLY A 556 -43.57 -9.28 -22.07
C GLY A 556 -43.26 -9.26 -23.57
N LEU A 557 -43.13 -10.44 -24.19
CA LEU A 557 -42.87 -10.57 -25.62
C LEU A 557 -44.01 -9.97 -26.46
N LEU A 558 -45.26 -10.25 -26.08
CA LEU A 558 -46.45 -9.69 -26.73
C LEU A 558 -46.50 -8.17 -26.60
N TYR A 559 -46.15 -7.63 -25.43
CA TYR A 559 -46.09 -6.18 -25.22
C TYR A 559 -45.02 -5.51 -26.10
N LEU A 560 -43.82 -6.09 -26.16
CA LEU A 560 -42.71 -5.57 -26.97
C LEU A 560 -43.06 -5.56 -28.46
N TYR A 561 -43.56 -6.68 -29.00
CA TYR A 561 -43.92 -6.77 -30.41
C TYR A 561 -45.11 -5.86 -30.79
N GLU A 562 -46.10 -5.70 -29.90
CA GLU A 562 -47.21 -4.77 -30.11
C GLU A 562 -46.72 -3.32 -30.22
N LYS A 563 -45.78 -2.89 -29.37
CA LYS A 563 -45.18 -1.55 -29.40
C LYS A 563 -44.27 -1.31 -30.60
N MET A 564 -43.51 -2.31 -31.01
CA MET A 564 -42.64 -2.24 -32.20
C MET A 564 -43.41 -2.30 -33.54
N LYS A 565 -44.73 -2.51 -33.51
CA LYS A 565 -45.57 -2.73 -34.69
C LYS A 565 -45.17 -3.97 -35.50
N LEU A 566 -44.51 -4.93 -34.87
CA LEU A 566 -44.11 -6.22 -35.44
C LEU A 566 -45.28 -7.21 -35.33
N TYR A 567 -46.37 -6.88 -36.03
CA TYR A 567 -47.65 -7.58 -35.87
C TYR A 567 -47.63 -9.02 -36.42
N LYS A 568 -46.73 -9.33 -37.36
CA LYS A 568 -46.58 -10.68 -37.92
C LYS A 568 -45.96 -11.64 -36.91
N GLU A 569 -45.02 -11.16 -36.13
CA GLU A 569 -44.32 -11.87 -35.07
C GLU A 569 -45.26 -12.13 -33.88
N VAL A 570 -46.11 -11.16 -33.52
CA VAL A 570 -47.20 -11.35 -32.54
C VAL A 570 -48.11 -12.51 -32.96
N ILE A 571 -48.54 -12.50 -34.21
CA ILE A 571 -49.43 -13.53 -34.76
C ILE A 571 -48.73 -14.89 -34.81
N ALA A 572 -47.45 -14.94 -35.19
CA ALA A 572 -46.67 -16.17 -35.17
C ALA A 572 -46.57 -16.78 -33.76
N CYS A 573 -46.45 -15.94 -32.71
CA CYS A 573 -46.42 -16.41 -31.32
C CYS A 573 -47.75 -17.08 -30.92
N TYR A 574 -48.89 -16.47 -31.27
CA TYR A 574 -50.21 -17.07 -31.03
C TYR A 574 -50.46 -18.31 -31.89
N MET A 575 -50.00 -18.33 -33.14
CA MET A 575 -50.07 -19.49 -34.05
C MET A 575 -49.28 -20.70 -33.52
N GLN A 576 -48.09 -20.47 -32.94
CA GLN A 576 -47.29 -21.52 -32.30
C GLN A 576 -47.92 -22.04 -30.99
N ALA A 577 -48.65 -21.18 -30.28
CA ALA A 577 -49.34 -21.52 -29.04
C ALA A 577 -50.69 -22.22 -29.23
N HIS A 578 -51.20 -22.33 -30.47
CA HIS A 578 -52.54 -22.83 -30.81
C HIS A 578 -53.69 -22.09 -30.07
N ASP A 579 -53.48 -20.84 -29.67
CA ASP A 579 -54.51 -20.01 -29.04
C ASP A 579 -55.31 -19.24 -30.11
N HIS A 580 -56.37 -19.88 -30.60
CA HIS A 580 -57.19 -19.36 -31.70
C HIS A 580 -58.06 -18.16 -31.28
N GLU A 581 -58.52 -18.11 -30.03
CA GLU A 581 -59.35 -17.00 -29.53
C GLU A 581 -58.49 -15.75 -29.29
N GLY A 582 -57.31 -15.91 -28.66
CA GLY A 582 -56.34 -14.84 -28.45
C GLY A 582 -55.81 -14.26 -29.76
N LEU A 583 -55.58 -15.13 -30.77
CA LEU A 583 -55.18 -14.71 -32.12
C LEU A 583 -56.21 -13.78 -32.77
N ILE A 584 -57.50 -14.16 -32.74
CA ILE A 584 -58.58 -13.35 -33.33
C ILE A 584 -58.76 -12.04 -32.57
N ALA A 585 -58.72 -12.07 -31.23
CA ALA A 585 -58.80 -10.85 -30.42
C ALA A 585 -57.64 -9.89 -30.72
N CYS A 586 -56.43 -10.42 -30.93
CA CYS A 586 -55.26 -9.64 -31.30
C CYS A 586 -55.42 -9.01 -32.70
N CYS A 587 -55.86 -9.80 -33.69
CA CYS A 587 -56.13 -9.30 -35.04
C CYS A 587 -57.26 -8.26 -35.08
N LYS A 588 -58.28 -8.38 -34.24
CA LYS A 588 -59.33 -7.34 -34.09
C LYS A 588 -58.75 -6.01 -33.59
N ARG A 589 -57.78 -6.06 -32.68
CA ARG A 589 -57.14 -4.87 -32.11
C ARG A 589 -56.15 -4.24 -33.08
N LEU A 590 -55.41 -5.06 -33.82
CA LEU A 590 -54.27 -4.64 -34.67
C LEU A 590 -54.60 -4.54 -36.17
N GLY A 591 -55.74 -5.06 -36.62
CA GLY A 591 -56.13 -5.12 -38.04
C GLY A 591 -57.00 -3.96 -38.53
N ASP A 592 -57.43 -3.04 -37.65
CA ASP A 592 -58.21 -1.86 -38.05
C ASP A 592 -57.32 -0.83 -38.77
N SER A 593 -57.47 -0.69 -40.09
CA SER A 593 -56.69 0.25 -40.92
C SER A 593 -56.86 1.72 -40.48
N VAL A 594 -58.01 2.05 -39.89
CA VAL A 594 -58.34 3.40 -39.36
C VAL A 594 -57.47 3.79 -38.16
N LYS A 595 -56.85 2.82 -37.47
CA LYS A 595 -55.96 3.04 -36.32
C LYS A 595 -54.47 2.84 -36.66
N GLY A 596 -54.12 2.71 -37.95
CA GLY A 596 -52.75 2.48 -38.39
C GLY A 596 -52.28 1.01 -38.29
N GLY A 597 -53.23 0.06 -38.28
CA GLY A 597 -53.00 -1.37 -38.30
C GLY A 597 -52.73 -1.94 -39.71
N ASP A 598 -52.20 -3.16 -39.78
CA ASP A 598 -51.93 -3.86 -41.04
C ASP A 598 -53.09 -4.83 -41.38
N SER A 599 -53.84 -4.53 -42.45
CA SER A 599 -54.96 -5.38 -42.87
C SER A 599 -54.50 -6.71 -43.47
N THR A 600 -53.23 -6.84 -43.85
CA THR A 600 -52.68 -8.08 -44.44
C THR A 600 -52.53 -9.20 -43.41
N LEU A 601 -52.60 -8.88 -42.11
CA LEU A 601 -52.57 -9.86 -41.01
C LEU A 601 -53.71 -10.87 -41.10
N TRP A 602 -54.90 -10.46 -41.54
CA TRP A 602 -56.02 -11.37 -41.74
C TRP A 602 -55.76 -12.40 -42.85
N ALA A 603 -54.94 -12.05 -43.85
CA ALA A 603 -54.53 -12.98 -44.90
C ALA A 603 -53.58 -14.05 -44.37
N ASP A 604 -52.61 -13.67 -43.52
CA ASP A 604 -51.67 -14.61 -42.90
C ASP A 604 -52.39 -15.56 -41.92
N VAL A 605 -53.36 -15.04 -41.15
CA VAL A 605 -54.22 -15.85 -40.28
C VAL A 605 -55.09 -16.83 -41.08
N LEU A 606 -55.67 -16.39 -42.19
CA LEU A 606 -56.44 -17.28 -43.08
C LEU A 606 -55.55 -18.38 -43.68
N LYS A 607 -54.31 -18.06 -44.03
CA LYS A 607 -53.33 -19.03 -44.53
C LYS A 607 -53.01 -20.09 -43.48
N TYR A 608 -52.78 -19.68 -42.23
CA TYR A 608 -52.58 -20.61 -41.11
C TYR A 608 -53.77 -21.54 -40.90
N PHE A 609 -55.01 -21.01 -40.86
CA PHE A 609 -56.20 -21.85 -40.75
C PHE A 609 -56.44 -22.75 -41.98
N GLY A 610 -55.93 -22.36 -43.15
CA GLY A 610 -55.93 -23.18 -44.37
C GLY A 610 -54.86 -24.29 -44.38
N GLU A 611 -53.81 -24.17 -43.58
CA GLU A 611 -52.75 -25.18 -43.43
C GLU A 611 -52.92 -26.05 -42.18
N LEU A 612 -53.68 -25.58 -41.18
CA LEU A 612 -54.03 -26.35 -39.99
C LEU A 612 -54.97 -27.50 -40.34
N GLY A 613 -54.60 -28.75 -40.05
CA GLY A 613 -55.49 -29.92 -40.27
C GLY A 613 -56.64 -30.08 -39.25
N GLU A 614 -57.15 -28.99 -38.68
CA GLU A 614 -58.14 -28.98 -37.60
C GLU A 614 -59.45 -28.28 -37.99
N ASP A 615 -60.53 -28.59 -37.25
CA ASP A 615 -61.90 -28.09 -37.49
C ASP A 615 -62.10 -26.65 -36.94
N CYS A 616 -61.42 -25.66 -37.49
CA CYS A 616 -61.53 -24.24 -37.08
C CYS A 616 -62.70 -23.49 -37.77
N SER A 617 -63.88 -24.11 -37.84
CA SER A 617 -65.00 -23.61 -38.66
C SER A 617 -65.65 -22.31 -38.15
N LYS A 618 -65.57 -22.02 -36.84
CA LYS A 618 -66.15 -20.80 -36.24
C LYS A 618 -65.21 -19.61 -36.41
N GLU A 619 -63.93 -19.87 -36.16
CA GLU A 619 -62.80 -18.97 -36.25
C GLU A 619 -62.62 -18.50 -37.69
N VAL A 620 -62.67 -19.43 -38.66
CA VAL A 620 -62.61 -19.12 -40.10
C VAL A 620 -63.80 -18.28 -40.56
N LYS A 621 -65.03 -18.55 -40.07
CA LYS A 621 -66.19 -17.70 -40.39
C LYS A 621 -65.98 -16.27 -39.90
N GLU A 622 -65.48 -16.12 -38.69
CA GLU A 622 -65.23 -14.82 -38.10
C GLU A 622 -64.13 -14.07 -38.88
N VAL A 623 -63.00 -14.71 -39.19
CA VAL A 623 -61.93 -14.14 -40.04
C VAL A 623 -62.46 -13.75 -41.42
N LEU A 624 -63.29 -14.58 -42.06
CA LEU A 624 -63.88 -14.28 -43.37
C LEU A 624 -64.77 -13.03 -43.35
N THR A 625 -65.47 -12.74 -42.24
CA THR A 625 -66.26 -11.50 -42.14
C THR A 625 -65.39 -10.24 -42.14
N TYR A 626 -64.20 -10.29 -41.54
CA TYR A 626 -63.25 -9.16 -41.56
C TYR A 626 -62.58 -9.01 -42.93
N ILE A 627 -62.24 -10.13 -43.59
CA ILE A 627 -61.74 -10.12 -44.97
C ILE A 627 -62.79 -9.58 -45.95
N GLU A 628 -64.07 -9.91 -45.73
CA GLU A 628 -65.22 -9.38 -46.49
C GLU A 628 -65.38 -7.86 -46.29
N ARG A 629 -65.28 -7.39 -45.04
CA ARG A 629 -65.42 -5.96 -44.69
C ARG A 629 -64.32 -5.10 -45.33
N ASP A 630 -63.07 -5.55 -45.24
CA ASP A 630 -61.91 -4.74 -45.60
C ASP A 630 -61.38 -5.06 -47.03
N ASN A 631 -62.05 -5.95 -47.78
CA ASN A 631 -61.72 -6.37 -49.15
C ASN A 631 -60.24 -6.78 -49.35
N ILE A 632 -59.69 -7.53 -48.38
CA ILE A 632 -58.25 -7.77 -48.30
C ILE A 632 -57.76 -8.77 -49.37
N LEU A 633 -58.55 -9.83 -49.64
CA LEU A 633 -58.16 -10.89 -50.58
C LEU A 633 -59.25 -11.18 -51.63
N PRO A 634 -58.85 -11.41 -52.90
CA PRO A 634 -59.74 -11.94 -53.92
C PRO A 634 -60.36 -13.28 -53.52
N PRO A 635 -61.65 -13.52 -53.80
CA PRO A 635 -62.35 -14.76 -53.41
C PRO A 635 -61.70 -16.04 -53.96
N ILE A 636 -60.97 -15.97 -55.09
CA ILE A 636 -60.24 -17.10 -55.66
C ILE A 636 -59.02 -17.51 -54.81
N ILE A 637 -58.34 -16.53 -54.20
CA ILE A 637 -57.17 -16.77 -53.33
C ILE A 637 -57.64 -17.35 -52.00
N VAL A 638 -58.75 -16.84 -51.45
CA VAL A 638 -59.40 -17.38 -50.25
C VAL A 638 -59.78 -18.86 -50.46
N LEU A 639 -60.41 -19.17 -51.60
CA LEU A 639 -60.76 -20.54 -51.99
C LEU A 639 -59.55 -21.45 -52.11
N GLN A 640 -58.50 -21.01 -52.82
CA GLN A 640 -57.29 -21.80 -53.02
C GLN A 640 -56.54 -22.08 -51.72
N THR A 641 -56.61 -21.15 -50.76
CA THR A 641 -55.95 -21.26 -49.46
C THR A 641 -56.70 -22.21 -48.53
N LEU A 642 -58.02 -22.08 -48.43
CA LEU A 642 -58.85 -22.93 -47.58
C LEU A 642 -59.03 -24.36 -48.15
N ALA A 643 -58.93 -24.53 -49.48
CA ALA A 643 -59.00 -25.84 -50.12
C ALA A 643 -57.82 -26.77 -49.78
N ARG A 644 -56.75 -26.25 -49.18
CA ARG A 644 -55.61 -27.05 -48.71
C ARG A 644 -55.91 -27.79 -47.41
N ASN A 645 -56.93 -27.36 -46.66
CA ASN A 645 -57.34 -27.99 -45.43
C ASN A 645 -58.36 -29.10 -45.70
N SER A 646 -58.05 -30.34 -45.30
CA SER A 646 -58.94 -31.50 -45.51
C SER A 646 -60.15 -31.55 -44.58
N CYS A 647 -60.13 -30.77 -43.49
CA CYS A 647 -61.16 -30.81 -42.44
C CYS A 647 -62.25 -29.74 -42.63
N LEU A 648 -61.98 -28.68 -43.40
CA LEU A 648 -62.95 -27.61 -43.63
C LEU A 648 -64.01 -28.01 -44.67
N ASN A 649 -65.26 -28.10 -44.23
CA ASN A 649 -66.40 -28.34 -45.12
C ASN A 649 -66.74 -27.08 -45.95
N LEU A 650 -67.03 -27.27 -47.25
CA LEU A 650 -67.44 -26.22 -48.21
C LEU A 650 -68.60 -25.35 -47.71
N SER A 651 -69.44 -25.87 -46.80
CA SER A 651 -70.53 -25.15 -46.16
C SER A 651 -70.10 -23.90 -45.40
N VAL A 652 -68.86 -23.84 -44.92
CA VAL A 652 -68.32 -22.71 -44.15
C VAL A 652 -68.06 -21.49 -45.06
N ILE A 653 -67.68 -21.73 -46.31
CA ILE A 653 -67.23 -20.71 -47.27
C ILE A 653 -68.34 -20.35 -48.27
N LYS A 654 -69.34 -21.22 -48.44
CA LYS A 654 -70.46 -21.05 -49.40
C LYS A 654 -71.16 -19.69 -49.26
N ASP A 655 -71.45 -19.28 -48.03
CA ASP A 655 -72.17 -18.02 -47.77
C ASP A 655 -71.31 -16.80 -48.09
N TYR A 656 -70.00 -16.86 -47.81
CA TYR A 656 -69.03 -15.82 -48.18
C TYR A 656 -68.90 -15.68 -49.71
N ILE A 657 -68.73 -16.80 -50.42
CA ILE A 657 -68.60 -16.81 -51.89
C ILE A 657 -69.88 -16.30 -52.55
N ALA A 658 -71.05 -16.72 -52.06
CA ALA A 658 -72.33 -16.27 -52.59
C ALA A 658 -72.47 -14.74 -52.48
N ARG A 659 -72.19 -14.17 -51.30
CA ARG A 659 -72.24 -12.72 -51.08
C ARG A 659 -71.21 -11.98 -51.92
N LYS A 660 -69.97 -12.47 -51.99
CA LYS A 660 -68.90 -11.81 -52.73
C LYS A 660 -69.12 -11.85 -54.25
N LEU A 661 -69.61 -12.97 -54.79
CA LEU A 661 -70.01 -13.08 -56.20
C LEU A 661 -71.19 -12.16 -56.52
N GLU A 662 -72.15 -12.01 -55.61
CA GLU A 662 -73.27 -11.09 -55.80
C GLU A 662 -72.80 -9.62 -55.81
N GLN A 663 -71.86 -9.26 -54.94
CA GLN A 663 -71.24 -7.94 -54.92
C GLN A 663 -70.44 -7.65 -56.20
N GLU A 664 -69.58 -8.57 -56.63
CA GLU A 664 -68.83 -8.46 -57.90
C GLU A 664 -69.78 -8.40 -59.11
N SER A 665 -70.86 -9.19 -59.11
CA SER A 665 -71.86 -9.16 -60.18
C SER A 665 -72.55 -7.79 -60.27
N LYS A 666 -72.88 -7.18 -59.13
CA LYS A 666 -73.46 -5.83 -59.08
C LYS A 666 -72.48 -4.78 -59.60
N LEU A 667 -71.21 -4.86 -59.22
CA LEU A 667 -70.16 -3.96 -59.73
C LEU A 667 -69.98 -4.11 -61.25
N ILE A 668 -69.92 -5.35 -61.76
CA ILE A 668 -69.85 -5.62 -63.20
C ILE A 668 -71.08 -5.05 -63.93
N GLU A 669 -72.26 -5.11 -63.32
CA GLU A 669 -73.48 -4.58 -63.91
C GLU A 669 -73.51 -3.04 -63.91
N GLU A 670 -73.01 -2.39 -62.85
CA GLU A 670 -72.82 -0.94 -62.79
C GLU A 670 -71.77 -0.44 -63.79
N ASP A 671 -70.65 -1.15 -63.92
CA ASP A 671 -69.61 -0.87 -64.92
C ASP A 671 -70.16 -1.03 -66.34
N ARG A 672 -70.94 -2.10 -66.61
CA ARG A 672 -71.62 -2.28 -67.90
C ARG A 672 -72.58 -1.13 -68.21
N ARG A 673 -73.40 -0.72 -67.23
CA ARG A 673 -74.30 0.44 -67.39
C ARG A 673 -73.53 1.73 -67.66
N SER A 674 -72.36 1.89 -67.05
CA SER A 674 -71.49 3.05 -67.26
C SER A 674 -70.89 3.02 -68.67
N ILE A 675 -70.39 1.86 -69.12
CA ILE A 675 -69.88 1.65 -70.48
C ILE A 675 -70.96 1.95 -71.53
N ASP A 676 -72.19 1.46 -71.33
CA ASP A 676 -73.31 1.72 -72.23
C ASP A 676 -73.64 3.23 -72.31
N LYS A 677 -73.65 3.93 -71.15
CA LYS A 677 -73.81 5.40 -71.11
C LYS A 677 -72.70 6.11 -71.89
N TYR A 678 -71.44 5.68 -71.72
CA TYR A 678 -70.31 6.26 -72.45
C TYR A 678 -70.38 5.97 -73.95
N GLN A 679 -70.81 4.77 -74.37
CA GLN A 679 -71.00 4.44 -75.80
C GLN A 679 -72.09 5.29 -76.46
N VAL A 680 -73.22 5.49 -75.79
CA VAL A 680 -74.30 6.39 -76.27
C VAL A 680 -73.78 7.82 -76.39
N GLY A 681 -73.01 8.29 -75.40
CA GLY A 681 -72.35 9.60 -75.43
C GLY A 681 -71.39 9.75 -76.63
N VAL A 682 -70.58 8.72 -76.92
CA VAL A 682 -69.65 8.72 -78.07
C VAL A 682 -70.39 8.71 -79.41
N GLN A 683 -71.49 7.95 -79.54
CA GLN A 683 -72.32 7.96 -80.75
C GLN A 683 -73.00 9.31 -80.98
N LEU A 684 -73.52 9.94 -79.91
CA LEU A 684 -74.05 11.30 -79.96
C LEU A 684 -72.96 12.29 -80.39
N PHE A 685 -71.77 12.20 -79.83
CA PHE A 685 -70.64 13.05 -80.22
C PHE A 685 -70.26 12.87 -81.69
N HIS A 686 -70.23 11.62 -82.19
CA HIS A 686 -69.93 11.33 -83.60
C HIS A 686 -71.01 11.85 -84.55
N SER A 687 -72.30 11.75 -84.17
CA SER A 687 -73.40 12.32 -84.94
C SER A 687 -73.39 13.86 -84.95
N LEU A 688 -73.08 14.51 -83.82
CA LEU A 688 -72.89 15.95 -83.73
C LEU A 688 -71.69 16.42 -84.56
N MET A 689 -70.57 15.70 -84.52
CA MET A 689 -69.42 15.99 -85.38
C MET A 689 -69.78 15.90 -86.87
N ASN A 690 -70.54 14.88 -87.29
CA ASN A 690 -71.00 14.76 -88.67
C ASN A 690 -71.93 15.90 -89.09
N ILE A 691 -72.85 16.34 -88.21
CA ILE A 691 -73.70 17.52 -88.45
C ILE A 691 -72.84 18.79 -88.56
N TYR A 692 -71.86 18.97 -87.67
CA TYR A 692 -70.95 20.11 -87.69
C TYR A 692 -70.09 20.12 -88.97
N LEU A 693 -69.59 18.97 -89.40
CA LEU A 693 -68.86 18.83 -90.66
C LEU A 693 -69.74 19.23 -91.85
N LEU A 694 -71.00 18.77 -91.87
CA LEU A 694 -71.98 19.13 -92.91
C LEU A 694 -72.25 20.64 -92.92
N TYR A 695 -72.45 21.25 -91.74
CA TYR A 695 -72.68 22.69 -91.60
C TYR A 695 -71.46 23.51 -92.05
N THR A 696 -70.25 23.07 -91.71
CA THR A 696 -69.00 23.73 -92.11
C THR A 696 -68.80 23.66 -93.63
N ILE A 697 -69.13 22.53 -94.26
CA ILE A 697 -69.09 22.37 -95.73
C ILE A 697 -70.12 23.28 -96.41
N LEU A 698 -71.34 23.41 -95.85
CA LEU A 698 -72.38 24.31 -96.35
C LEU A 698 -72.06 25.80 -96.16
N SER A 699 -71.41 26.18 -95.05
CA SER A 699 -70.99 27.57 -94.78
C SER A 699 -69.80 28.04 -95.63
N LEU A 700 -69.01 27.14 -96.21
CA LEU A 700 -67.89 27.48 -97.10
C LEU A 700 -68.32 27.79 -98.56
N HIS A 701 -69.57 27.53 -98.94
CA HIS A 701 -70.08 27.69 -100.32
C HIS A 701 -71.02 28.89 -100.54
N LEU A 702 -71.20 29.80 -99.57
CA LEU A 702 -72.06 30.99 -99.71
C LEU A 702 -71.35 32.29 -99.25
N PRO A 703 -71.25 33.32 -100.11
CA PRO A 703 -70.62 34.61 -99.78
C PRO A 703 -71.49 35.48 -98.84
N PRO A 704 -70.88 36.39 -98.05
CA PRO A 704 -71.52 36.97 -96.86
C PRO A 704 -72.58 38.01 -97.22
N VAL A 705 -73.81 37.80 -96.73
CA VAL A 705 -74.88 38.79 -96.78
C VAL A 705 -74.98 39.48 -95.41
N ASN A 706 -74.57 40.74 -95.38
CA ASN A 706 -74.86 41.69 -94.30
C ASN A 706 -76.37 42.00 -94.30
N VAL A 707 -77.10 41.64 -93.24
CA VAL A 707 -78.33 42.34 -92.87
C VAL A 707 -78.37 42.53 -91.35
N VAL A 708 -78.76 43.75 -91.03
CA VAL A 708 -78.77 44.46 -89.76
C VAL A 708 -80.11 44.21 -89.04
N ASN A 709 -80.04 44.30 -87.71
CA ASN A 709 -81.09 44.71 -86.77
C ASN A 709 -82.19 43.76 -86.25
N ASP A 710 -82.45 44.02 -84.97
CA ASP A 710 -83.71 43.97 -84.23
C ASP A 710 -84.06 42.72 -83.41
N THR A 711 -83.77 42.84 -82.12
CA THR A 711 -84.71 42.72 -80.97
C THR A 711 -85.75 41.60 -80.96
N MET A 712 -85.63 40.69 -79.98
CA MET A 712 -86.57 40.46 -78.85
C MET A 712 -86.55 39.01 -78.33
N ILE A 713 -86.26 38.90 -77.02
CA ILE A 713 -86.99 38.13 -75.99
C ILE A 713 -87.23 36.62 -76.20
N CYS A 714 -86.47 35.79 -75.47
CA CYS A 714 -86.88 34.91 -74.36
C CYS A 714 -85.77 33.89 -74.05
#